data_AF-A0A1D7Y4N9-F1
#
_entry.id   AF-A0A1D7Y4N9-F1
#
_cell.length_a   1.000
_cell.length_b   1.000
_cell.length_c   1.000
_cell.angle_alpha   90.00
_cell.angle_beta   90.00
_cell.angle_gamma   90.00
#
_symmetry.space_group_name_H-M   'P 1'
#
loop_
_entity.id
_entity.type
_entity.pdbx_description
1 polymer ?
#
loop_
_entity_poly.entity_id
_entity_poly.type
_entity_poly.pdbx_seq_one_letter_code
_entity_poly.pdbx_strand_id
1 'polypeptide(L)'
;MSDLSAPIVATFLVYVAVMIGTGVWAYRRTHTFADFALGGRRLPAFVAALSAGASDMSGWLFLAFPGAVYAAGVGASWIAVGLVLGTYLNWLFVAPRLRTYTERAGNAVSLSAYLEERFEDRTRMLRMVSAAVTLVFFTVYVASGLVAGGLLFGHIFGAGFRLGVALTALVIVVYSCLGGFLAVSLTHVMQATLMFLALLVLPVVGIATLGGFGALRDSLDSKTPSLLDMGAKVGFTDGRWSGGGASLGAVSIISLLSWGLGYFGQPHILARFMGIRSTSAVPAARRIETGWVVVVLAGATVVGLLGIAQFGTPLHDPQTVYIALSRTLFSPWGAGVMLIAVLAAIISTADSQLLVSSVALTEDFYHAFLRRRVSDEALVWVGRSAVVAVTLVASVIALRGGELLGIVGYAWAGFGAAFGPVVLLSLYWPRMTWAGAMAGIVSGAVTVLLWRVVKPLHGPFWSGIYEIIPGVLVATVAALIFGRFVGRPPKRAFWRMPGGGVSQLMLTPFLSHAPVGIAVLDTDLRYVWVNEPLDRQIPLKRRLGRRMAEVLPQAEADAFEEKMREVLRTGAPVMDFEYRGAGYTVHDRGRAISASFFAMKDRHDRNVGVWYMIIDVTERWRAQERLALLNDAAARIGSTLDVTRTAQELADDAVPAVADFVAVDLLDSVTRGEEPAPGPVGMSPVIRRAAQRSVREGCPEASLAVGETVRRAPESPVTRCLLESRTLVERVLDRTNSPWVTVDETLGASFLDYDFRSVMVVPVRARGVTLGVATFARSRRLGPFEDDDVRLAEELVSRAAVCIDNARRFTRERTAARSMQRYLLPQDLTGGSALAVASWYLPADAPSGVGGDWFDVIPLSGARVALVVGDVAGHGINAAATMGRLRVAVRTLANLDLSPDELLARLDDLVIGLMGAHDIDAPFAAEDEATGTAFLGATCLYAVYDPVSRLCSMARAGHLPPMIVAPDGAADILDLPAGPPLGLGYLPFESIETELEDGSLIALYTDGLIESVDRDIDVGLSRLGDALAAPLPTLAETGRRVIDSLLTGPPADDAALLLARTRVLAPDRVASWDLPSDPAAVAHARDLAARKLTEWGIPDLTFTTELIVSELVTNAIRHAAGPVCLRLIRDRGLICEVSDASSTAPRLRHARTTDEGGRGLLIVAQMARRWGTRYTKTGKIIWTEQVIAADAIG
;
A
#
# COMPACT_ATOMS: atom_id res chain seq x y z
N MET A 1 -15.34 -13.85 -40.57
CA MET A 1 -15.45 -13.96 -39.10
C MET A 1 -14.02 -14.03 -38.60
N SER A 2 -13.50 -12.93 -38.05
CA SER A 2 -12.09 -12.82 -37.65
C SER A 2 -11.86 -13.55 -36.33
N ASP A 3 -10.93 -14.51 -36.32
CA ASP A 3 -10.42 -15.13 -35.10
C ASP A 3 -9.88 -14.05 -34.15
N LEU A 4 -10.65 -13.72 -33.11
CA LEU A 4 -10.10 -12.96 -31.97
C LEU A 4 -9.00 -13.83 -31.36
N SER A 5 -7.74 -13.42 -31.51
CA SER A 5 -6.66 -14.12 -30.84
C SER A 5 -6.82 -13.91 -29.33
N ALA A 6 -7.30 -14.94 -28.62
CA ALA A 6 -7.49 -14.94 -27.17
C ALA A 6 -6.29 -14.35 -26.37
N PRO A 7 -5.02 -14.55 -26.79
CA PRO A 7 -3.87 -13.88 -26.15
C PRO A 7 -3.92 -12.35 -26.13
N ILE A 8 -4.27 -11.71 -27.25
CA ILE A 8 -4.33 -10.25 -27.34
C ILE A 8 -5.44 -9.74 -26.41
N VAL A 9 -6.60 -10.41 -26.41
CA VAL A 9 -7.72 -10.05 -25.53
C VAL A 9 -7.34 -10.17 -24.06
N ALA A 10 -6.70 -11.28 -23.68
CA ALA A 10 -6.25 -11.51 -22.31
C ALA A 10 -5.28 -10.42 -21.84
N THR A 11 -4.27 -10.08 -22.66
CA THR A 11 -3.33 -9.00 -22.33
C THR A 11 -4.03 -7.65 -22.15
N PHE A 12 -5.03 -7.34 -22.98
CA PHE A 12 -5.83 -6.11 -22.86
C PHE A 12 -6.65 -6.09 -21.56
N LEU A 13 -7.31 -7.20 -21.23
CA LEU A 13 -8.12 -7.30 -20.01
C LEU A 13 -7.26 -7.17 -18.76
N VAL A 14 -6.09 -7.82 -18.73
CA VAL A 14 -5.12 -7.68 -17.62
C VAL A 14 -4.65 -6.23 -17.49
N TYR A 15 -4.30 -5.57 -18.59
CA TYR A 15 -3.90 -4.17 -18.55
C TYR A 15 -5.00 -3.25 -18.01
N VAL A 16 -6.23 -3.40 -18.50
CA VAL A 16 -7.38 -2.61 -18.02
C VAL A 16 -7.64 -2.88 -16.54
N ALA A 17 -7.56 -4.14 -16.09
CA ALA A 17 -7.72 -4.50 -14.68
C ALA A 17 -6.66 -3.85 -13.78
N VAL A 18 -5.38 -3.90 -14.17
CA VAL A 18 -4.27 -3.25 -13.45
C VAL A 18 -4.45 -1.73 -13.40
N MET A 19 -4.88 -1.13 -14.50
CA MET A 19 -5.17 0.32 -14.57
C MET A 19 -6.35 0.72 -13.66
N ILE A 20 -7.43 -0.06 -13.63
CA ILE A 20 -8.58 0.19 -12.75
C ILE A 20 -8.17 0.00 -11.28
N GLY A 21 -7.46 -1.08 -10.96
CA GLY A 21 -6.99 -1.37 -9.60
C GLY A 21 -6.08 -0.27 -9.04
N THR A 22 -5.12 0.21 -9.85
CA THR A 22 -4.25 1.34 -9.46
C THR A 22 -5.04 2.65 -9.29
N GLY A 23 -6.07 2.89 -10.11
CA GLY A 23 -6.99 4.01 -9.96
C GLY A 23 -7.79 3.96 -8.64
N VAL A 24 -8.39 2.81 -8.32
CA VAL A 24 -9.15 2.60 -7.06
C VAL A 24 -8.26 2.71 -5.83
N TRP A 25 -7.04 2.16 -5.89
CA TRP A 25 -6.06 2.30 -4.82
C TRP A 25 -5.70 3.77 -4.55
N ALA A 26 -5.46 4.55 -5.60
CA ALA A 26 -5.11 5.96 -5.46
C ALA A 26 -6.32 6.83 -5.06
N TYR A 27 -7.54 6.45 -5.46
CA TYR A 27 -8.78 7.07 -5.02
C TYR A 27 -8.93 7.05 -3.50
N ARG A 28 -8.62 5.92 -2.84
CA ARG A 28 -8.66 5.79 -1.38
C ARG A 28 -7.66 6.71 -0.63
N ARG A 29 -6.73 7.37 -1.32
CA ARG A 29 -5.71 8.27 -0.74
C ARG A 29 -5.90 9.76 -1.06
N THR A 30 -6.93 10.14 -1.81
CA THR A 30 -7.16 11.55 -2.18
C THR A 30 -8.19 12.17 -1.22
N HIS A 31 -7.74 13.03 -0.29
CA HIS A 31 -8.60 13.58 0.76
C HIS A 31 -8.95 15.07 0.58
N THR A 32 -8.25 15.82 -0.30
CA THR A 32 -8.51 17.25 -0.53
C THR A 32 -8.56 17.60 -2.02
N PHE A 33 -9.24 18.70 -2.38
CA PHE A 33 -9.28 19.19 -3.77
C PHE A 33 -7.91 19.63 -4.30
N ALA A 34 -7.02 20.13 -3.43
CA ALA A 34 -5.64 20.48 -3.83
C ALA A 34 -4.81 19.22 -4.17
N ASP A 35 -5.06 18.11 -3.48
CA ASP A 35 -4.49 16.79 -3.84
C ASP A 35 -5.09 16.28 -5.16
N PHE A 36 -6.38 16.53 -5.38
CA PHE A 36 -7.07 16.20 -6.62
C PHE A 36 -6.57 17.02 -7.83
N ALA A 37 -6.22 18.30 -7.67
CA ALA A 37 -5.86 19.20 -8.78
C ALA A 37 -4.36 19.29 -9.07
N LEU A 38 -3.48 19.20 -8.07
CA LEU A 38 -2.02 19.32 -8.23
C LEU A 38 -1.19 18.30 -7.43
N GLY A 39 -1.83 17.33 -6.75
CA GLY A 39 -1.12 16.30 -5.96
C GLY A 39 -0.25 16.90 -4.85
N GLY A 40 -0.71 18.00 -4.24
CA GLY A 40 -0.01 18.67 -3.15
C GLY A 40 1.36 19.30 -3.52
N ARG A 41 1.70 19.41 -4.81
CA ARG A 41 3.00 19.92 -5.32
C ARG A 41 4.23 19.18 -4.80
N ARG A 42 4.11 17.86 -4.62
CA ARG A 42 5.20 17.01 -4.10
C ARG A 42 5.82 16.11 -5.16
N LEU A 43 5.60 16.36 -6.45
CA LEU A 43 6.06 15.45 -7.50
C LEU A 43 7.60 15.40 -7.57
N PRO A 44 8.21 14.21 -7.44
CA PRO A 44 9.63 14.00 -7.71
C PRO A 44 9.97 14.32 -9.18
N ALA A 45 11.23 14.65 -9.46
CA ALA A 45 11.70 14.99 -10.81
C ALA A 45 11.36 13.90 -11.84
N PHE A 46 11.56 12.64 -11.47
CA PHE A 46 11.31 11.48 -12.33
C PHE A 46 9.82 11.32 -12.68
N VAL A 47 8.93 11.39 -11.68
CA VAL A 47 7.49 11.29 -11.89
C VAL A 47 6.96 12.48 -12.69
N ALA A 48 7.43 13.69 -12.40
CA ALA A 48 7.03 14.89 -13.15
C ALA A 48 7.46 14.86 -14.62
N ALA A 49 8.66 14.33 -14.91
CA ALA A 49 9.16 14.12 -16.27
C ALA A 49 8.29 13.11 -17.01
N LEU A 50 8.24 11.86 -16.56
CA LEU A 50 7.50 10.79 -17.26
C LEU A 50 5.99 11.07 -17.35
N SER A 51 5.41 11.74 -16.34
CA SER A 51 4.01 12.17 -16.37
C SER A 51 3.77 13.27 -17.41
N ALA A 52 4.73 14.17 -17.62
CA ALA A 52 4.66 15.15 -18.70
C ALA A 52 4.76 14.45 -20.06
N GLY A 53 5.69 13.53 -20.23
CA GLY A 53 5.90 12.79 -21.48
C GLY A 53 4.71 11.91 -21.87
N ALA A 54 4.16 11.12 -20.94
CA ALA A 54 2.94 10.34 -21.19
C ALA A 54 1.71 11.22 -21.45
N SER A 55 1.61 12.39 -20.82
CA SER A 55 0.48 13.30 -21.05
C SER A 55 0.52 13.96 -22.43
N ASP A 56 1.72 14.18 -22.94
CA ASP A 56 2.02 14.84 -24.22
C ASP A 56 1.91 13.86 -25.42
N MET A 57 2.49 12.68 -25.26
CA MET A 57 2.58 11.68 -26.32
C MET A 57 1.33 10.80 -26.36
N SER A 58 0.32 11.23 -27.11
CA SER A 58 -0.93 10.47 -27.26
C SER A 58 -0.80 9.32 -28.27
N GLY A 59 -1.92 8.66 -28.61
CA GLY A 59 -1.97 7.65 -29.68
C GLY A 59 -1.43 8.12 -31.05
N TRP A 60 -1.25 9.42 -31.26
CA TRP A 60 -0.60 9.98 -32.45
C TRP A 60 0.87 9.54 -32.60
N LEU A 61 1.59 9.34 -31.49
CA LEU A 61 2.99 8.91 -31.48
C LEU A 61 3.15 7.51 -32.11
N PHE A 62 2.14 6.65 -31.96
CA PHE A 62 2.15 5.28 -32.46
C PHE A 62 1.51 5.15 -33.85
N LEU A 63 0.47 5.94 -34.13
CA LEU A 63 -0.32 5.79 -35.34
C LEU A 63 0.01 6.89 -36.37
N ALA A 64 -0.18 8.15 -35.98
CA ALA A 64 -0.11 9.27 -36.89
C ALA A 64 1.32 9.58 -37.37
N PHE A 65 2.30 9.61 -36.46
CA PHE A 65 3.67 10.01 -36.80
C PHE A 65 4.45 8.93 -37.56
N PRO A 66 4.49 7.66 -37.11
CA PRO A 66 5.00 6.57 -37.94
C PRO A 66 4.29 6.48 -39.28
N GLY A 67 2.98 6.72 -39.33
CA GLY A 67 2.22 6.75 -40.58
C GLY A 67 2.62 7.90 -41.51
N ALA A 68 2.94 9.07 -40.96
CA ALA A 68 3.47 10.20 -41.74
C ALA A 68 4.86 9.90 -42.31
N VAL A 69 5.74 9.28 -41.51
CA VAL A 69 7.06 8.81 -41.98
C VAL A 69 6.91 7.69 -43.01
N TYR A 70 5.95 6.78 -42.81
CA TYR A 70 5.62 5.75 -43.77
C TYR A 70 5.15 6.35 -45.10
N ALA A 71 4.34 7.41 -45.08
CA ALA A 71 3.78 8.05 -46.27
C ALA A 71 4.73 9.02 -46.99
N ALA A 72 5.67 9.65 -46.28
CA ALA A 72 6.50 10.76 -46.79
C ALA A 72 8.02 10.57 -46.59
N GLY A 73 8.46 9.41 -46.08
CA GLY A 73 9.86 9.13 -45.77
C GLY A 73 10.37 9.89 -44.55
N VAL A 74 11.70 9.90 -44.39
CA VAL A 74 12.37 10.52 -43.22
C VAL A 74 12.17 12.03 -43.13
N GLY A 75 11.75 12.70 -44.21
CA GLY A 75 11.43 14.13 -44.21
C GLY A 75 10.32 14.51 -43.22
N ALA A 76 9.39 13.60 -42.89
CA ALA A 76 8.39 13.85 -41.86
C ALA A 76 8.99 14.01 -40.44
N SER A 77 10.22 13.52 -40.21
CA SER A 77 10.90 13.60 -38.91
C SER A 77 11.32 15.02 -38.51
N TRP A 78 11.16 16.02 -39.37
CA TRP A 78 11.24 17.44 -38.95
C TRP A 78 10.24 17.77 -37.82
N ILE A 79 9.09 17.07 -37.76
CA ILE A 79 8.16 17.15 -36.62
C ILE A 79 8.88 16.73 -35.33
N ALA A 80 9.57 15.58 -35.34
CA ALA A 80 10.29 15.08 -34.18
C ALA A 80 11.41 16.03 -33.73
N VAL A 81 12.18 16.59 -34.68
CA VAL A 81 13.22 17.58 -34.38
C VAL A 81 12.61 18.81 -33.70
N GLY A 82 11.51 19.33 -34.26
CA GLY A 82 10.78 20.45 -33.69
C GLY A 82 10.30 20.17 -32.28
N LEU A 83 9.72 18.99 -32.05
CA LEU A 83 9.22 18.59 -30.74
C LEU A 83 10.35 18.44 -29.71
N VAL A 84 11.44 17.73 -30.01
CA VAL A 84 12.60 17.60 -29.10
C VAL A 84 13.13 18.97 -28.68
N LEU A 85 13.29 19.88 -29.64
CA LEU A 85 13.73 21.24 -29.36
C LEU A 85 12.71 21.99 -28.49
N GLY A 86 11.42 21.90 -28.85
CA GLY A 86 10.33 22.48 -28.09
C GLY A 86 10.28 22.00 -26.65
N THR A 87 10.37 20.69 -26.41
CA THR A 87 10.43 20.09 -25.07
C THR A 87 11.60 20.66 -24.28
N TYR A 88 12.81 20.62 -24.85
CA TYR A 88 14.01 21.11 -24.17
C TYR A 88 13.90 22.58 -23.79
N LEU A 89 13.45 23.44 -24.72
CA LEU A 89 13.30 24.87 -24.50
C LEU A 89 12.16 25.18 -23.52
N ASN A 90 11.07 24.43 -23.54
CA ASN A 90 9.96 24.59 -22.60
C ASN A 90 10.41 24.29 -21.15
N TRP A 91 11.13 23.18 -20.96
CA TRP A 91 11.72 22.85 -19.65
C TRP A 91 12.83 23.82 -19.22
N LEU A 92 13.56 24.42 -20.16
CA LEU A 92 14.60 25.41 -19.87
C LEU A 92 14.00 26.77 -19.47
N PHE A 93 13.02 27.26 -20.23
CA PHE A 93 12.54 28.64 -20.11
C PHE A 93 11.25 28.79 -19.32
N VAL A 94 10.33 27.84 -19.38
CA VAL A 94 9.00 27.95 -18.77
C VAL A 94 8.97 27.25 -17.41
N ALA A 95 9.37 25.98 -17.35
CA ALA A 95 9.23 25.16 -16.13
C ALA A 95 9.75 25.81 -14.83
N PRO A 96 11.01 26.34 -14.76
CA PRO A 96 11.53 26.87 -13.49
C PRO A 96 10.80 28.14 -13.07
N ARG A 97 10.48 29.04 -14.01
CA ARG A 97 9.78 30.29 -13.71
C ARG A 97 8.31 30.03 -13.38
N LEU A 98 7.61 29.23 -14.17
CA LEU A 98 6.20 28.95 -13.94
C LEU A 98 5.98 28.30 -12.57
N ARG A 99 6.86 27.37 -12.16
CA ARG A 99 6.81 26.75 -10.82
C ARG A 99 6.97 27.77 -9.69
N THR A 100 7.89 28.72 -9.80
CA THR A 100 8.07 29.78 -8.78
C THR A 100 6.89 30.75 -8.76
N TYR A 101 6.41 31.14 -9.93
CA TYR A 101 5.39 32.18 -10.05
C TYR A 101 4.02 31.69 -9.58
N THR A 102 3.65 30.45 -9.88
CA THR A 102 2.38 29.85 -9.42
C THR A 102 2.33 29.62 -7.91
N GLU A 103 3.46 29.49 -7.23
CA GLU A 103 3.53 29.48 -5.76
C GLU A 103 3.31 30.88 -5.17
N ARG A 104 3.97 31.89 -5.75
CA ARG A 104 3.87 33.28 -5.29
C ARG A 104 2.56 33.97 -5.68
N ALA A 105 1.90 33.51 -6.73
CA ALA A 105 0.62 34.01 -7.22
C ALA A 105 -0.53 33.25 -6.52
N GLY A 106 -0.69 33.47 -5.21
CA GLY A 106 -1.83 32.96 -4.45
C GLY A 106 -1.96 31.43 -4.43
N ASN A 107 -0.85 30.70 -4.63
CA ASN A 107 -0.84 29.25 -4.79
C ASN A 107 -1.77 28.74 -5.92
N ALA A 108 -1.79 29.44 -7.06
CA ALA A 108 -2.64 29.12 -8.21
C ALA A 108 -2.54 27.64 -8.64
N VAL A 109 -3.71 26.99 -8.79
CA VAL A 109 -3.81 25.56 -9.12
C VAL A 109 -3.97 25.26 -10.61
N SER A 110 -4.31 26.27 -11.42
CA SER A 110 -4.49 26.17 -12.87
C SER A 110 -3.76 27.29 -13.62
N LEU A 111 -3.54 27.12 -14.93
CA LEU A 111 -2.97 28.15 -15.79
C LEU A 111 -3.85 29.41 -15.81
N SER A 112 -5.17 29.22 -15.89
CA SER A 112 -6.16 30.30 -15.85
C SER A 112 -6.06 31.12 -14.55
N ALA A 113 -5.95 30.44 -13.41
CA ALA A 113 -5.78 31.07 -12.10
C ALA A 113 -4.43 31.80 -11.98
N TYR A 114 -3.36 31.23 -12.53
CA TYR A 114 -2.06 31.91 -12.59
C TYR A 114 -2.16 33.22 -13.37
N LEU A 115 -2.80 33.22 -14.54
CA LEU A 115 -2.93 34.41 -15.37
C LEU A 115 -3.79 35.49 -14.67
N GLU A 116 -4.92 35.10 -14.06
CA GLU A 116 -5.77 36.01 -13.27
C GLU A 116 -4.94 36.71 -12.17
N GLU A 117 -4.23 35.94 -11.36
CA GLU A 117 -3.50 36.46 -10.20
C GLU A 117 -2.23 37.22 -10.62
N ARG A 118 -1.56 36.78 -11.69
CA ARG A 118 -0.35 37.43 -12.25
C ARG A 118 -0.64 38.83 -12.78
N PHE A 119 -1.84 39.05 -13.33
CA PHE A 119 -2.25 40.33 -13.91
C PHE A 119 -3.25 41.10 -13.04
N GLU A 120 -3.54 40.62 -11.82
CA GLU A 120 -4.45 41.24 -10.85
C GLU A 120 -5.85 41.53 -11.47
N ASP A 121 -6.35 40.60 -12.31
CA ASP A 121 -7.62 40.77 -13.01
C ASP A 121 -8.81 40.64 -12.05
N ARG A 122 -9.40 41.78 -11.67
CA ARG A 122 -10.60 41.81 -10.80
C ARG A 122 -11.89 41.39 -11.49
N THR A 123 -11.91 41.35 -12.83
CA THR A 123 -13.10 41.01 -13.61
C THR A 123 -13.30 39.50 -13.75
N ARG A 124 -12.26 38.70 -13.44
CA ARG A 124 -12.18 37.25 -13.68
C ARG A 124 -12.34 36.85 -15.16
N MET A 125 -12.29 37.82 -16.08
CA MET A 125 -12.47 37.55 -17.50
C MET A 125 -11.33 36.73 -18.07
N LEU A 126 -10.10 37.02 -17.64
CA LEU A 126 -8.93 36.29 -18.12
C LEU A 126 -9.00 34.80 -17.77
N ARG A 127 -9.51 34.50 -16.57
CA ARG A 127 -9.76 33.13 -16.11
C ARG A 127 -10.83 32.43 -16.95
N MET A 128 -11.98 33.09 -17.16
CA MET A 128 -13.09 32.53 -17.94
C MET A 128 -12.70 32.26 -19.40
N VAL A 129 -12.05 33.22 -20.07
CA VAL A 129 -11.65 33.07 -21.48
C VAL A 129 -10.58 31.99 -21.61
N SER A 130 -9.61 31.94 -20.69
CA SER A 130 -8.61 30.87 -20.66
C SER A 130 -9.26 29.49 -20.50
N ALA A 131 -10.21 29.35 -19.58
CA ALA A 131 -10.96 28.11 -19.38
C ALA A 131 -11.79 27.71 -20.62
N ALA A 132 -12.47 28.66 -21.26
CA ALA A 132 -13.26 28.39 -22.47
C ALA A 132 -12.41 27.94 -23.65
N VAL A 133 -11.30 28.63 -23.92
CA VAL A 133 -10.33 28.25 -24.97
C VAL A 133 -9.74 26.87 -24.67
N THR A 134 -9.43 26.61 -23.41
CA THR A 134 -8.91 25.32 -22.96
C THR A 134 -9.91 24.19 -23.23
N LEU A 135 -11.17 24.39 -22.87
CA LEU A 135 -12.23 23.41 -23.08
C LEU A 135 -12.46 23.09 -24.56
N VAL A 136 -12.49 24.12 -25.43
CA VAL A 136 -12.69 23.96 -26.88
C VAL A 136 -11.58 23.10 -27.49
N PHE A 137 -10.31 23.45 -27.26
CA PHE A 137 -9.21 22.72 -27.88
C PHE A 137 -8.97 21.36 -27.23
N PHE A 138 -9.20 21.17 -25.91
CA PHE A 138 -9.16 19.84 -25.31
C PHE A 138 -10.26 18.92 -25.82
N THR A 139 -11.46 19.44 -26.08
CA THR A 139 -12.53 18.61 -26.67
C THR A 139 -12.10 18.06 -28.04
N VAL A 140 -11.46 18.89 -28.88
CA VAL A 140 -10.92 18.44 -30.18
C VAL A 140 -9.75 17.47 -29.99
N TYR A 141 -8.91 17.70 -28.97
CA TYR A 141 -7.79 16.81 -28.68
C TYR A 141 -8.26 15.42 -28.21
N VAL A 142 -9.19 15.35 -27.26
CA VAL A 142 -9.81 14.10 -26.80
C VAL A 142 -10.46 13.37 -27.98
N ALA A 143 -11.10 14.10 -28.92
CA ALA A 143 -11.66 13.50 -30.13
C ALA A 143 -10.60 12.78 -30.96
N SER A 144 -9.37 13.30 -31.04
CA SER A 144 -8.26 12.61 -31.72
C SER A 144 -7.88 11.29 -31.04
N GLY A 145 -7.88 11.25 -29.70
CA GLY A 145 -7.66 10.02 -28.93
C GLY A 145 -8.74 8.97 -29.21
N LEU A 146 -10.00 9.40 -29.32
CA LEU A 146 -11.11 8.53 -29.69
C LEU A 146 -10.99 7.97 -31.11
N VAL A 147 -10.53 8.78 -32.08
CA VAL A 147 -10.23 8.31 -33.45
C VAL A 147 -9.12 7.25 -33.43
N ALA A 148 -8.02 7.50 -32.72
CA ALA A 148 -6.93 6.54 -32.55
C ALA A 148 -7.41 5.23 -31.91
N GLY A 149 -8.26 5.31 -30.88
CA GLY A 149 -8.88 4.13 -30.28
C GLY A 149 -9.82 3.40 -31.25
N GLY A 150 -10.62 4.12 -32.02
CA GLY A 150 -11.44 3.55 -33.09
C GLY A 150 -10.64 2.73 -34.10
N LEU A 151 -9.48 3.23 -34.53
CA LEU A 151 -8.55 2.51 -35.41
C LEU A 151 -7.95 1.27 -34.73
N LEU A 152 -7.53 1.39 -33.47
CA LEU A 152 -6.96 0.30 -32.68
C LEU A 152 -7.96 -0.85 -32.49
N PHE A 153 -9.14 -0.55 -31.94
CA PHE A 153 -10.18 -1.56 -31.69
C PHE A 153 -10.72 -2.16 -32.99
N GLY A 154 -10.81 -1.37 -34.06
CA GLY A 154 -11.24 -1.86 -35.37
C GLY A 154 -10.30 -2.93 -35.94
N HIS A 155 -8.99 -2.74 -35.81
CA HIS A 155 -8.01 -3.73 -36.27
C HIS A 155 -7.92 -4.94 -35.32
N ILE A 156 -8.08 -4.76 -34.01
CA ILE A 156 -7.96 -5.83 -32.99
C ILE A 156 -9.16 -6.76 -32.97
N PHE A 157 -10.35 -6.21 -32.83
CA PHE A 157 -11.55 -7.01 -32.56
C PHE A 157 -12.41 -7.24 -33.80
N GLY A 158 -12.01 -6.71 -34.95
CA GLY A 158 -12.90 -6.61 -36.12
C GLY A 158 -14.14 -5.76 -35.84
N ALA A 159 -14.11 -4.97 -34.77
CA ALA A 159 -15.19 -4.10 -34.36
C ALA A 159 -15.37 -2.98 -35.40
N GLY A 160 -16.61 -2.60 -35.71
CA GLY A 160 -16.82 -1.41 -36.54
C GLY A 160 -16.18 -0.18 -35.90
N PHE A 161 -15.62 0.73 -36.69
CA PHE A 161 -14.97 1.96 -36.19
C PHE A 161 -15.81 2.71 -35.15
N ARG A 162 -17.13 2.78 -35.34
CA ARG A 162 -18.08 3.37 -34.38
C ARG A 162 -18.09 2.67 -33.02
N LEU A 163 -18.05 1.34 -33.01
CA LEU A 163 -17.98 0.54 -31.79
C LEU A 163 -16.62 0.74 -31.11
N GLY A 164 -15.52 0.81 -31.88
CA GLY A 164 -14.19 1.11 -31.34
C GLY A 164 -14.12 2.48 -30.66
N VAL A 165 -14.72 3.51 -31.27
CA VAL A 165 -14.85 4.84 -30.66
C VAL A 165 -15.66 4.78 -29.36
N ALA A 166 -16.79 4.06 -29.35
CA ALA A 166 -17.63 3.92 -28.16
C ALA A 166 -16.93 3.19 -27.01
N LEU A 167 -16.21 2.10 -27.31
CA LEU A 167 -15.41 1.36 -26.32
C LEU A 167 -14.27 2.22 -25.76
N THR A 168 -13.58 2.96 -26.63
CA THR A 168 -12.52 3.89 -26.19
C THR A 168 -13.09 4.99 -25.29
N ALA A 169 -14.23 5.57 -25.66
CA ALA A 169 -14.91 6.57 -24.84
C ALA A 169 -15.34 6.01 -23.47
N LEU A 170 -15.88 4.80 -23.44
CA LEU A 170 -16.25 4.13 -22.20
C LEU A 170 -15.03 3.93 -21.28
N VAL A 171 -13.92 3.41 -21.82
CA VAL A 171 -12.68 3.20 -21.06
C VAL A 171 -12.14 4.52 -20.51
N ILE A 172 -12.10 5.57 -21.34
CA ILE A 172 -11.65 6.91 -20.91
C ILE A 172 -12.55 7.46 -19.79
N VAL A 173 -13.88 7.39 -19.93
CA VAL A 173 -14.81 7.92 -18.90
C VAL A 173 -14.70 7.15 -17.59
N VAL A 174 -14.74 5.82 -17.63
CA VAL A 174 -14.64 4.98 -16.43
C VAL A 174 -13.36 5.29 -15.68
N TYR A 175 -12.24 5.36 -16.40
CA TYR A 175 -10.93 5.62 -15.81
C TYR A 175 -10.80 7.06 -15.26
N SER A 176 -11.17 8.08 -16.05
CA SER A 176 -11.06 9.48 -15.63
C SER A 176 -12.01 9.87 -14.48
N CYS A 177 -13.10 9.13 -14.26
CA CYS A 177 -13.96 9.33 -13.09
C CYS A 177 -13.36 8.81 -11.77
N LEU A 178 -12.38 7.89 -11.84
CA LEU A 178 -11.75 7.24 -10.69
C LEU A 178 -10.50 8.00 -10.17
N GLY A 179 -9.87 8.85 -11.00
CA GLY A 179 -8.55 9.44 -10.70
C GLY A 179 -8.56 10.88 -10.17
N GLY A 180 -7.54 11.22 -9.36
CA GLY A 180 -7.10 12.60 -9.05
C GLY A 180 -5.65 12.83 -9.50
N PHE A 181 -5.15 14.07 -9.56
CA PHE A 181 -3.86 14.44 -10.20
C PHE A 181 -2.65 13.58 -9.79
N LEU A 182 -2.56 13.18 -8.52
CA LEU A 182 -1.49 12.29 -8.05
C LEU A 182 -1.63 10.86 -8.61
N ALA A 183 -2.86 10.32 -8.61
CA ALA A 183 -3.18 9.01 -9.20
C ALA A 183 -2.81 8.96 -10.68
N VAL A 184 -3.23 10.00 -11.41
CA VAL A 184 -2.93 10.20 -12.83
C VAL A 184 -1.41 10.30 -13.07
N SER A 185 -0.71 11.05 -12.22
CA SER A 185 0.74 11.21 -12.38
C SER A 185 1.54 9.93 -12.12
N LEU A 186 1.08 9.05 -11.23
CA LEU A 186 1.72 7.78 -10.94
C LEU A 186 1.46 6.74 -12.04
N THR A 187 0.21 6.63 -12.49
CA THR A 187 -0.17 5.71 -13.58
C THR A 187 0.52 6.05 -14.89
N HIS A 188 0.77 7.35 -15.15
CA HIS A 188 1.60 7.77 -16.26
C HIS A 188 3.03 7.24 -16.23
N VAL A 189 3.63 6.98 -15.06
CA VAL A 189 4.98 6.42 -15.02
C VAL A 189 4.99 5.04 -15.68
N MET A 190 3.98 4.22 -15.37
CA MET A 190 3.82 2.90 -15.98
C MET A 190 3.53 3.02 -17.48
N GLN A 191 2.62 3.91 -17.87
CA GLN A 191 2.26 4.12 -19.27
C GLN A 191 3.43 4.67 -20.11
N ALA A 192 4.16 5.67 -19.60
CA ALA A 192 5.37 6.21 -20.24
C ALA A 192 6.44 5.14 -20.42
N THR A 193 6.61 4.26 -19.42
CA THR A 193 7.56 3.15 -19.47
C THR A 193 7.15 2.14 -20.53
N LEU A 194 5.87 1.77 -20.58
CA LEU A 194 5.36 0.85 -21.59
C LEU A 194 5.51 1.42 -23.00
N MET A 195 5.19 2.70 -23.20
CA MET A 195 5.34 3.38 -24.49
C MET A 195 6.81 3.43 -24.93
N PHE A 196 7.72 3.74 -23.99
CA PHE A 196 9.15 3.74 -24.21
C PHE A 196 9.65 2.37 -24.67
N LEU A 197 9.30 1.32 -23.93
CA LEU A 197 9.72 -0.04 -24.25
C LEU A 197 9.16 -0.48 -25.60
N ALA A 198 7.89 -0.18 -25.90
CA ALA A 198 7.29 -0.56 -27.18
C ALA A 198 7.96 0.11 -28.39
N LEU A 199 8.27 1.41 -28.27
CA LEU A 199 8.97 2.16 -29.32
C LEU A 199 10.48 1.95 -29.35
N LEU A 200 11.05 1.27 -28.35
CA LEU A 200 12.42 0.78 -28.38
C LEU A 200 12.50 -0.62 -29.00
N VAL A 201 11.67 -1.53 -28.52
CA VAL A 201 11.71 -2.96 -28.85
C VAL A 201 11.25 -3.23 -30.28
N LEU A 202 10.14 -2.63 -30.72
CA LEU A 202 9.61 -2.91 -32.06
C LEU A 202 10.60 -2.52 -33.18
N PRO A 203 11.22 -1.33 -33.19
CA PRO A 203 12.28 -1.00 -34.14
C PRO A 203 13.48 -1.93 -34.08
N VAL A 204 13.95 -2.28 -32.87
CA VAL A 204 15.12 -3.15 -32.69
C VAL A 204 14.86 -4.54 -33.29
N VAL A 205 13.71 -5.13 -32.99
CA VAL A 205 13.30 -6.44 -33.54
C VAL A 205 13.07 -6.35 -35.05
N GLY A 206 12.43 -5.29 -35.53
CA GLY A 206 12.21 -5.07 -36.96
C GLY A 206 13.52 -4.93 -37.75
N ILE A 207 14.51 -4.20 -37.22
CA ILE A 207 15.83 -4.10 -37.84
C ILE A 207 16.56 -5.45 -37.79
N ALA A 208 16.50 -6.17 -36.68
CA ALA A 208 17.16 -7.47 -36.53
C ALA A 208 16.59 -8.51 -37.51
N THR A 209 15.27 -8.56 -37.66
CA THR A 209 14.60 -9.48 -38.60
C THR A 209 14.87 -9.15 -40.07
N LEU A 210 15.10 -7.88 -40.40
CA LEU A 210 15.43 -7.43 -41.75
C LEU A 210 16.90 -7.65 -42.14
N GLY A 211 17.77 -8.00 -41.18
CA GLY A 211 19.21 -8.24 -41.40
C GLY A 211 20.13 -7.10 -40.98
N GLY A 212 19.64 -6.15 -40.15
CA GLY A 212 20.41 -5.04 -39.62
C GLY A 212 20.21 -3.71 -40.34
N PHE A 213 20.88 -2.66 -39.86
CA PHE A 213 20.74 -1.29 -40.41
C PHE A 213 21.18 -1.18 -41.88
N GLY A 214 22.16 -1.98 -42.31
CA GLY A 214 22.59 -2.03 -43.72
C GLY A 214 21.47 -2.50 -44.63
N ALA A 215 20.83 -3.62 -44.30
CA ALA A 215 19.72 -4.16 -45.08
C ALA A 215 18.50 -3.23 -45.13
N LEU A 216 18.21 -2.51 -44.03
CA LEU A 216 17.15 -1.48 -44.02
C LEU A 216 17.48 -0.35 -45.00
N ARG A 217 18.71 0.15 -44.98
CA ARG A 217 19.17 1.18 -45.92
C ARG A 217 19.06 0.69 -47.36
N ASP A 218 19.57 -0.50 -47.66
CA ASP A 218 19.58 -1.07 -49.00
C ASP A 218 18.15 -1.26 -49.54
N SER A 219 17.23 -1.73 -48.68
CA SER A 219 15.81 -1.88 -49.02
C SER A 219 15.16 -0.54 -49.37
N LEU A 220 15.42 0.52 -48.61
CA LEU A 220 14.89 1.86 -48.88
C LEU A 220 15.52 2.50 -50.12
N ASP A 221 16.84 2.41 -50.26
CA ASP A 221 17.59 2.94 -51.41
C ASP A 221 17.15 2.26 -52.72
N SER A 222 16.83 0.96 -52.67
CA SER A 222 16.29 0.22 -53.83
C SER A 222 14.92 0.72 -54.30
N LYS A 223 14.13 1.33 -53.40
CA LYS A 223 12.84 1.93 -53.72
C LYS A 223 13.02 3.34 -54.24
N THR A 224 13.63 4.22 -53.44
CA THR A 224 14.14 5.52 -53.90
C THR A 224 15.08 6.12 -52.85
N PRO A 225 16.27 6.65 -53.22
CA PRO A 225 17.20 7.26 -52.27
C PRO A 225 16.61 8.46 -51.51
N SER A 226 15.62 9.13 -52.10
CA SER A 226 14.93 10.27 -51.48
C SER A 226 14.18 9.92 -50.18
N LEU A 227 13.91 8.63 -49.90
CA LEU A 227 13.27 8.20 -48.66
C LEU A 227 14.13 8.47 -47.41
N LEU A 228 15.45 8.52 -47.57
CA LEU A 228 16.42 8.80 -46.52
C LEU A 228 16.92 10.24 -46.52
N ASP A 229 16.46 11.07 -47.46
CA ASP A 229 16.80 12.49 -47.52
C ASP A 229 15.73 13.33 -46.80
N MET A 230 16.11 13.95 -45.68
CA MET A 230 15.22 14.84 -44.91
C MET A 230 14.82 16.11 -45.70
N GLY A 231 15.56 16.46 -46.74
CA GLY A 231 15.30 17.60 -47.61
C GLY A 231 14.48 17.25 -48.85
N ALA A 232 14.16 15.99 -49.12
CA ALA A 232 13.44 15.58 -50.34
C ALA A 232 11.94 15.41 -50.10
N LYS A 233 11.12 15.84 -51.07
CA LYS A 233 9.68 15.56 -51.07
C LYS A 233 9.43 14.19 -51.69
N VAL A 234 8.95 13.26 -50.87
CA VAL A 234 8.62 11.89 -51.28
C VAL A 234 7.11 11.69 -51.30
N GLY A 235 6.62 10.88 -52.24
CA GLY A 235 5.26 10.41 -52.26
C GLY A 235 5.15 9.02 -52.89
N PHE A 236 3.97 8.43 -52.78
CA PHE A 236 3.63 7.17 -53.43
C PHE A 236 2.61 7.43 -54.55
N THR A 237 3.04 7.24 -55.80
CA THR A 237 2.21 7.45 -57.01
C THR A 237 2.50 6.34 -58.02
N ASP A 238 1.48 5.87 -58.74
CA ASP A 238 1.61 4.82 -59.77
C ASP A 238 2.26 3.51 -59.27
N GLY A 239 1.97 3.11 -58.03
CA GLY A 239 2.46 1.87 -57.46
C GLY A 239 3.94 1.87 -57.08
N ARG A 240 4.62 3.03 -57.14
CA ARG A 240 6.04 3.18 -56.79
C ARG A 240 6.27 4.39 -55.88
N TRP A 241 7.27 4.27 -55.02
CA TRP A 241 7.81 5.39 -54.27
C TRP A 241 8.60 6.28 -55.24
N SER A 242 8.22 7.55 -55.35
CA SER A 242 8.93 8.51 -56.20
C SER A 242 9.37 9.73 -55.38
N GLY A 243 10.66 10.04 -55.44
CA GLY A 243 11.17 11.35 -55.05
C GLY A 243 10.91 12.30 -56.21
N GLY A 244 9.94 13.20 -56.06
CA GLY A 244 9.51 14.07 -57.16
C GLY A 244 10.49 15.18 -57.51
N GLY A 245 11.81 14.94 -57.58
CA GLY A 245 12.88 15.89 -57.97
C GLY A 245 12.96 17.22 -57.20
N ALA A 246 12.01 17.50 -56.31
CA ALA A 246 11.77 18.76 -55.65
C ALA A 246 12.12 18.64 -54.17
N SER A 247 12.91 19.59 -53.69
CA SER A 247 13.21 19.73 -52.25
C SER A 247 11.93 20.05 -51.47
N LEU A 248 11.84 19.57 -50.23
CA LEU A 248 10.93 20.12 -49.23
C LEU A 248 11.17 21.63 -49.18
N GLY A 249 10.16 22.42 -49.55
CA GLY A 249 10.27 23.87 -49.50
C GLY A 249 10.54 24.34 -48.07
N ALA A 250 11.27 25.44 -47.92
CA ALA A 250 11.58 26.02 -46.60
C ALA A 250 10.33 26.24 -45.74
N VAL A 251 9.20 26.60 -46.36
CA VAL A 251 7.89 26.76 -45.72
C VAL A 251 7.40 25.45 -45.08
N SER A 252 7.58 24.32 -45.74
CA SER A 252 7.20 22.99 -45.23
C SER A 252 8.10 22.58 -44.06
N ILE A 253 9.42 22.79 -44.17
CA ILE A 253 10.36 22.48 -43.08
C ILE A 253 10.03 23.30 -41.84
N ILE A 254 9.84 24.62 -41.99
CA ILE A 254 9.45 25.52 -40.90
C ILE A 254 8.11 25.08 -40.30
N SER A 255 7.14 24.70 -41.13
CA SER A 255 5.83 24.21 -40.67
C SER A 255 5.95 22.93 -39.84
N LEU A 256 6.75 21.96 -40.25
CA LEU A 256 6.99 20.73 -39.49
C LEU A 256 7.74 21.01 -38.17
N LEU A 257 8.79 21.84 -38.21
CA LEU A 257 9.54 22.26 -37.02
C LEU A 257 8.67 23.02 -36.00
N SER A 258 7.69 23.80 -36.48
CA SER A 258 6.87 24.66 -35.62
C SER A 258 5.94 23.90 -34.67
N TRP A 259 5.80 22.57 -34.81
CA TRP A 259 5.20 21.72 -33.77
C TRP A 259 5.86 21.94 -32.40
N GLY A 260 7.16 22.24 -32.34
CA GLY A 260 7.85 22.59 -31.11
C GLY A 260 7.28 23.80 -30.38
N LEU A 261 6.66 24.75 -31.09
CA LEU A 261 6.07 25.95 -30.48
C LEU A 261 4.84 25.63 -29.62
N GLY A 262 4.19 24.48 -29.85
CA GLY A 262 3.00 24.10 -29.08
C GLY A 262 3.29 23.85 -27.61
N TYR A 263 4.49 23.36 -27.27
CA TYR A 263 4.86 23.03 -25.88
C TYR A 263 4.69 24.17 -24.89
N PHE A 264 4.93 25.41 -25.32
CA PHE A 264 4.83 26.59 -24.48
C PHE A 264 3.39 26.90 -24.04
N GLY A 265 2.39 26.35 -24.75
CA GLY A 265 0.98 26.65 -24.56
C GLY A 265 0.12 25.51 -24.01
N GLN A 266 0.66 24.30 -23.78
CA GLN A 266 -0.12 23.12 -23.39
C GLN A 266 -0.48 23.10 -21.89
N PRO A 267 -1.74 23.36 -21.47
CA PRO A 267 -2.06 23.51 -20.04
C PRO A 267 -1.81 22.25 -19.21
N HIS A 268 -2.01 21.06 -19.79
CA HIS A 268 -1.80 19.77 -19.12
C HIS A 268 -0.31 19.48 -18.84
N ILE A 269 0.59 19.85 -19.76
CA ILE A 269 2.05 19.77 -19.56
C ILE A 269 2.49 20.79 -18.51
N LEU A 270 2.04 22.04 -18.66
CA LEU A 270 2.37 23.13 -17.76
C LEU A 270 1.94 22.85 -16.31
N ALA A 271 0.84 22.12 -16.10
CA ALA A 271 0.40 21.69 -14.78
C ALA A 271 1.42 20.76 -14.08
N ARG A 272 2.17 19.93 -14.83
CA ARG A 272 3.26 19.11 -14.25
C ARG A 272 4.42 19.96 -13.76
N PHE A 273 4.71 21.08 -14.43
CA PHE A 273 5.71 22.03 -13.95
C PHE A 273 5.26 22.72 -12.67
N MET A 274 3.96 23.01 -12.51
CA MET A 274 3.41 23.58 -11.28
C MET A 274 3.46 22.58 -10.11
N GLY A 275 3.31 21.29 -10.40
CA GLY A 275 3.31 20.20 -9.40
C GLY A 275 4.69 19.69 -8.95
N ILE A 276 5.79 20.06 -9.63
CA ILE A 276 7.14 19.60 -9.27
C ILE A 276 7.55 20.10 -7.88
N ARG A 277 8.20 19.25 -7.08
CA ARG A 277 8.50 19.56 -5.66
C ARG A 277 9.29 20.86 -5.45
N SER A 278 10.26 21.13 -6.32
CA SER A 278 11.16 22.29 -6.20
C SER A 278 11.72 22.69 -7.56
N THR A 279 12.15 23.95 -7.69
CA THR A 279 12.85 24.43 -8.88
C THR A 279 14.23 23.76 -9.07
N SER A 280 14.87 23.33 -7.98
CA SER A 280 16.13 22.57 -8.03
C SER A 280 15.99 21.20 -8.69
N ALA A 281 14.77 20.63 -8.73
CA ALA A 281 14.49 19.35 -9.38
C ALA A 281 14.30 19.47 -10.91
N VAL A 282 14.05 20.68 -11.42
CA VAL A 282 13.73 20.95 -12.85
C VAL A 282 14.86 20.52 -13.80
N PRO A 283 16.16 20.78 -13.54
CA PRO A 283 17.23 20.34 -14.45
C PRO A 283 17.37 18.82 -14.56
N ALA A 284 17.01 18.07 -13.52
CA ALA A 284 16.98 16.61 -13.56
C ALA A 284 15.78 16.13 -14.38
N ALA A 285 14.58 16.66 -14.11
CA ALA A 285 13.36 16.34 -14.85
C ALA A 285 13.50 16.65 -16.36
N ARG A 286 14.10 17.80 -16.70
CA ARG A 286 14.42 18.18 -18.10
C ARG A 286 15.25 17.11 -18.81
N ARG A 287 16.31 16.61 -18.17
CA ARG A 287 17.21 15.61 -18.78
C ARG A 287 16.49 14.29 -19.03
N ILE A 288 15.71 13.85 -18.05
CA ILE A 288 14.91 12.62 -18.15
C ILE A 288 13.90 12.75 -19.29
N GLU A 289 13.12 13.83 -19.31
CA GLU A 289 12.06 14.01 -20.29
C GLU A 289 12.60 14.21 -21.71
N THR A 290 13.64 15.04 -21.88
CA THR A 290 14.25 15.23 -23.20
C THR A 290 14.86 13.92 -23.72
N GLY A 291 15.52 13.15 -22.84
CA GLY A 291 16.07 11.84 -23.22
C GLY A 291 14.97 10.85 -23.63
N TRP A 292 13.88 10.81 -22.88
CA TRP A 292 12.72 9.96 -23.19
C TRP A 292 12.08 10.33 -24.53
N VAL A 293 11.80 11.62 -24.77
CA VAL A 293 11.21 12.12 -26.03
C VAL A 293 12.08 11.81 -27.25
N VAL A 294 13.40 11.96 -27.13
CA VAL A 294 14.35 11.63 -28.21
C VAL A 294 14.23 10.16 -28.61
N VAL A 295 14.22 9.25 -27.63
CA VAL A 295 14.18 7.80 -27.90
C VAL A 295 12.85 7.40 -28.54
N VAL A 296 11.71 7.85 -28.00
CA VAL A 296 10.40 7.43 -28.52
C VAL A 296 10.12 7.97 -29.92
N LEU A 297 10.53 9.21 -30.22
CA LEU A 297 10.37 9.80 -31.56
C LEU A 297 11.33 9.20 -32.59
N ALA A 298 12.56 8.88 -32.19
CA ALA A 298 13.50 8.14 -33.04
C ALA A 298 12.94 6.74 -33.33
N GLY A 299 12.45 6.04 -32.31
CA GLY A 299 11.79 4.74 -32.45
C GLY A 299 10.62 4.80 -33.43
N ALA A 300 9.68 5.73 -33.22
CA ALA A 300 8.53 5.95 -34.10
C ALA A 300 8.91 6.27 -35.55
N THR A 301 10.00 7.04 -35.76
CA THR A 301 10.56 7.29 -37.10
C THR A 301 11.01 5.98 -37.76
N VAL A 302 11.77 5.17 -37.03
CA VAL A 302 12.26 3.88 -37.53
C VAL A 302 11.11 2.92 -37.83
N VAL A 303 10.04 2.91 -37.02
CA VAL A 303 8.82 2.13 -37.33
C VAL A 303 8.25 2.49 -38.71
N GLY A 304 8.12 3.79 -39.01
CA GLY A 304 7.62 4.24 -40.31
C GLY A 304 8.49 3.75 -41.47
N LEU A 305 9.81 3.89 -41.34
CA LEU A 305 10.78 3.43 -42.34
C LEU A 305 10.79 1.89 -42.50
N LEU A 306 10.73 1.15 -41.41
CA LEU A 306 10.60 -0.31 -41.41
C LEU A 306 9.34 -0.76 -42.13
N GLY A 307 8.22 -0.04 -41.94
CA GLY A 307 7.00 -0.33 -42.66
C GLY A 307 7.20 -0.25 -44.18
N ILE A 308 7.91 0.78 -44.66
CA ILE A 308 8.21 0.96 -46.09
C ILE A 308 9.08 -0.19 -46.60
N ALA A 309 10.08 -0.61 -45.83
CA ALA A 309 10.97 -1.70 -46.21
C ALA A 309 10.26 -3.07 -46.21
N GLN A 310 9.40 -3.32 -45.21
CA GLN A 310 8.75 -4.62 -45.00
C GLN A 310 7.56 -4.84 -45.94
N PHE A 311 6.75 -3.81 -46.21
CA PHE A 311 5.55 -3.94 -47.03
C PHE A 311 5.83 -3.62 -48.49
N GLY A 312 5.57 -4.59 -49.38
CA GLY A 312 5.74 -4.44 -50.84
C GLY A 312 4.67 -3.53 -51.48
N THR A 313 3.42 -3.68 -51.06
CA THR A 313 2.30 -2.80 -51.40
C THR A 313 1.98 -1.88 -50.21
N PRO A 314 1.67 -0.59 -50.43
CA PRO A 314 1.32 0.28 -49.33
C PRO A 314 0.09 -0.19 -48.57
N LEU A 315 0.09 0.05 -47.26
CA LEU A 315 -1.10 -0.11 -46.45
C LEU A 315 -2.19 0.85 -46.93
N HIS A 316 -3.45 0.40 -46.90
CA HIS A 316 -4.60 1.24 -47.25
C HIS A 316 -4.66 2.48 -46.34
N ASP A 317 -4.34 2.33 -45.06
CA ASP A 317 -4.20 3.43 -44.11
C ASP A 317 -2.77 3.45 -43.55
N PRO A 318 -1.94 4.44 -43.94
CA PRO A 318 -0.61 4.66 -43.39
C PRO A 318 -0.55 4.69 -41.87
N GLN A 319 -1.62 5.15 -41.20
CA GLN A 319 -1.65 5.31 -39.74
C GLN A 319 -1.67 3.96 -38.99
N THR A 320 -1.87 2.86 -39.71
CA THR A 320 -1.92 1.51 -39.15
C THR A 320 -0.57 0.79 -39.20
N VAL A 321 0.49 1.44 -39.70
CA VAL A 321 1.81 0.82 -39.92
C VAL A 321 2.39 0.17 -38.65
N TYR A 322 2.25 0.82 -37.51
CA TYR A 322 2.71 0.27 -36.22
C TYR A 322 1.91 -0.98 -35.82
N ILE A 323 0.58 -0.95 -35.99
CA ILE A 323 -0.31 -2.07 -35.68
C ILE A 323 0.03 -3.27 -36.59
N ALA A 324 0.23 -3.01 -37.88
CA ALA A 324 0.58 -4.02 -38.86
C ALA A 324 1.93 -4.66 -38.54
N LEU A 325 2.98 -3.87 -38.31
CA LEU A 325 4.31 -4.36 -37.95
C LEU A 325 4.31 -5.16 -36.63
N SER A 326 3.56 -4.70 -35.63
CA SER A 326 3.45 -5.41 -34.35
C SER A 326 2.92 -6.83 -34.52
N ARG A 327 1.97 -7.04 -35.43
CA ARG A 327 1.40 -8.37 -35.72
C ARG A 327 2.26 -9.25 -36.59
N THR A 328 3.04 -8.65 -37.49
CA THR A 328 3.93 -9.42 -38.37
C THR A 328 5.21 -9.84 -37.67
N LEU A 329 5.71 -9.03 -36.73
CA LEU A 329 7.02 -9.24 -36.09
C LEU A 329 6.94 -10.01 -34.76
N PHE A 330 5.80 -10.02 -34.08
CA PHE A 330 5.65 -10.61 -32.75
C PHE A 330 4.60 -11.72 -32.71
N SER A 331 4.75 -12.63 -31.75
CA SER A 331 3.70 -13.59 -31.39
C SER A 331 2.43 -12.87 -30.90
N PRO A 332 1.25 -13.52 -30.87
CA PRO A 332 0.03 -12.90 -30.37
C PRO A 332 0.16 -12.26 -28.97
N TRP A 333 0.94 -12.87 -28.07
CA TRP A 333 1.25 -12.30 -26.76
C TRP A 333 2.10 -11.02 -26.85
N GLY A 334 3.20 -11.06 -27.61
CA GLY A 334 4.06 -9.90 -27.80
C GLY A 334 3.37 -8.76 -28.52
N ALA A 335 2.59 -9.06 -29.56
CA ALA A 335 1.75 -8.11 -30.29
C ALA A 335 0.71 -7.48 -29.35
N GLY A 336 0.12 -8.25 -28.44
CA GLY A 336 -0.76 -7.74 -27.37
C GLY A 336 -0.09 -6.63 -26.56
N VAL A 337 1.11 -6.86 -26.03
CA VAL A 337 1.88 -5.86 -25.26
C VAL A 337 2.19 -4.61 -26.10
N MET A 338 2.62 -4.78 -27.35
CA MET A 338 2.91 -3.65 -28.25
C MET A 338 1.66 -2.79 -28.53
N LEU A 339 0.48 -3.42 -28.65
CA LEU A 339 -0.78 -2.74 -28.91
C LEU A 339 -1.36 -2.08 -27.65
N ILE A 340 -1.10 -2.64 -26.46
CA ILE A 340 -1.44 -1.99 -25.19
C ILE A 340 -0.69 -0.67 -25.04
N ALA A 341 0.55 -0.56 -25.53
CA ALA A 341 1.26 0.72 -25.52
C ALA A 341 0.52 1.83 -26.28
N VAL A 342 -0.20 1.48 -27.36
CA VAL A 342 -1.06 2.43 -28.10
C VAL A 342 -2.25 2.84 -27.25
N LEU A 343 -2.91 1.89 -26.59
CA LEU A 343 -4.03 2.19 -25.69
C LEU A 343 -3.57 3.04 -24.49
N ALA A 344 -2.40 2.74 -23.93
CA ALA A 344 -1.78 3.49 -22.84
C ALA A 344 -1.55 4.95 -23.24
N ALA A 345 -1.02 5.21 -24.44
CA ALA A 345 -0.84 6.55 -24.98
C ALA A 345 -2.16 7.30 -25.20
N ILE A 346 -3.21 6.60 -25.65
CA ILE A 346 -4.54 7.22 -25.82
C ILE A 346 -5.13 7.64 -24.48
N ILE A 347 -5.07 6.76 -23.48
CA ILE A 347 -5.67 6.98 -22.16
C ILE A 347 -4.87 8.04 -21.38
N SER A 348 -3.53 8.00 -21.36
CA SER A 348 -2.69 8.93 -20.58
C SER A 348 -2.94 10.40 -20.94
N THR A 349 -3.04 10.70 -22.24
CA THR A 349 -3.33 12.05 -22.71
C THR A 349 -4.77 12.44 -22.43
N ALA A 350 -5.75 11.58 -22.75
CA ALA A 350 -7.16 11.89 -22.54
C ALA A 350 -7.45 12.18 -21.06
N ASP A 351 -6.88 11.38 -20.16
CA ASP A 351 -7.07 11.52 -18.72
C ASP A 351 -6.51 12.86 -18.18
N SER A 352 -5.30 13.22 -18.60
CA SER A 352 -4.71 14.54 -18.27
C SER A 352 -5.58 15.71 -18.71
N GLN A 353 -6.15 15.62 -19.91
CA GLN A 353 -6.94 16.69 -20.51
C GLN A 353 -8.32 16.79 -19.87
N LEU A 354 -8.95 15.67 -19.56
CA LEU A 354 -10.24 15.60 -18.88
C LEU A 354 -10.12 16.08 -17.42
N LEU A 355 -9.04 15.76 -16.73
CA LEU A 355 -8.76 16.30 -15.40
C LEU A 355 -8.65 17.83 -15.42
N VAL A 356 -7.85 18.39 -16.34
CA VAL A 356 -7.70 19.85 -16.45
C VAL A 356 -9.00 20.52 -16.90
N SER A 357 -9.76 19.88 -17.79
CA SER A 357 -11.09 20.35 -18.22
C SER A 357 -12.11 20.34 -17.07
N SER A 358 -12.08 19.30 -16.24
CA SER A 358 -12.87 19.21 -15.02
C SER A 358 -12.55 20.36 -14.07
N VAL A 359 -11.27 20.60 -13.79
CA VAL A 359 -10.82 21.73 -12.95
C VAL A 359 -11.26 23.07 -13.54
N ALA A 360 -11.10 23.27 -14.86
CA ALA A 360 -11.55 24.49 -15.53
C ALA A 360 -13.07 24.68 -15.40
N LEU A 361 -13.87 23.62 -15.47
CA LEU A 361 -15.32 23.72 -15.36
C LEU A 361 -15.81 23.90 -13.91
N THR A 362 -15.21 23.21 -12.95
CA THR A 362 -15.60 23.30 -11.53
C THR A 362 -15.10 24.58 -10.86
N GLU A 363 -13.82 24.89 -11.05
CA GLU A 363 -13.12 25.95 -10.31
C GLU A 363 -13.19 27.28 -11.06
N ASP A 364 -12.98 27.26 -12.39
CA ASP A 364 -12.91 28.49 -13.20
C ASP A 364 -14.29 28.96 -13.71
N PHE A 365 -15.26 28.05 -13.89
CA PHE A 365 -16.63 28.38 -14.34
C PHE A 365 -17.67 28.31 -13.22
N TYR A 366 -17.85 27.15 -12.57
CA TYR A 366 -18.94 26.93 -11.62
C TYR A 366 -18.78 27.76 -10.35
N HIS A 367 -17.59 27.77 -9.75
CA HIS A 367 -17.28 28.62 -8.59
C HIS A 367 -17.31 30.12 -8.91
N ALA A 368 -16.98 30.51 -10.16
CA ALA A 368 -16.97 31.90 -10.59
C ALA A 368 -18.38 32.48 -10.80
N PHE A 369 -19.33 31.71 -11.34
CA PHE A 369 -20.66 32.21 -11.71
C PHE A 369 -21.80 31.82 -10.75
N LEU A 370 -21.82 30.61 -10.17
CA LEU A 370 -22.99 30.12 -9.44
C LEU A 370 -22.99 30.40 -7.92
N ARG A 371 -21.92 30.99 -7.35
CA ARG A 371 -21.79 31.45 -5.95
C ARG A 371 -22.55 30.61 -4.90
N ARG A 372 -22.45 29.29 -4.93
CA ARG A 372 -22.93 28.42 -3.83
C ARG A 372 -21.74 27.94 -3.00
N ARG A 373 -21.85 28.02 -1.68
CA ARG A 373 -20.98 27.27 -0.75
C ARG A 373 -21.35 25.79 -0.91
N VAL A 374 -20.71 25.11 -1.86
CA VAL A 374 -20.95 23.69 -2.16
C VAL A 374 -19.85 22.88 -1.46
N SER A 375 -20.21 21.71 -0.92
CA SER A 375 -19.24 20.79 -0.32
C SER A 375 -18.28 20.22 -1.38
N ASP A 376 -17.06 19.87 -0.97
CA ASP A 376 -16.04 19.26 -1.84
C ASP A 376 -16.57 18.03 -2.59
N GLU A 377 -17.47 17.26 -1.97
CA GLU A 377 -18.10 16.08 -2.57
C GLU A 377 -18.98 16.43 -3.77
N ALA A 378 -19.73 17.52 -3.71
CA ALA A 378 -20.58 17.97 -4.82
C ALA A 378 -19.76 18.63 -5.94
N LEU A 379 -18.61 19.25 -5.64
CA LEU A 379 -17.64 19.72 -6.65
C LEU A 379 -17.06 18.56 -7.47
N VAL A 380 -16.76 17.42 -6.85
CA VAL A 380 -16.30 16.21 -7.54
C VAL A 380 -17.37 15.68 -8.51
N TRP A 381 -18.64 15.63 -8.11
CA TRP A 381 -19.73 15.21 -8.99
C TRP A 381 -19.95 16.14 -10.20
N VAL A 382 -19.81 17.45 -10.01
CA VAL A 382 -19.84 18.42 -11.12
C VAL A 382 -18.68 18.16 -12.08
N GLY A 383 -17.48 17.95 -11.57
CA GLY A 383 -16.30 17.61 -12.36
C GLY A 383 -16.49 16.34 -13.21
N ARG A 384 -17.00 15.27 -12.60
CA ARG A 384 -17.31 14.00 -13.29
C ARG A 384 -18.35 14.17 -14.40
N SER A 385 -19.41 14.93 -14.13
CA SER A 385 -20.44 15.23 -15.13
C SER A 385 -19.86 16.02 -16.33
N ALA A 386 -18.91 16.91 -16.04
CA ALA A 386 -18.17 17.67 -17.05
C ALA A 386 -17.34 16.75 -17.96
N VAL A 387 -16.61 15.79 -17.37
CA VAL A 387 -15.82 14.78 -18.10
C VAL A 387 -16.69 14.00 -19.10
N VAL A 388 -17.87 13.56 -18.67
CA VAL A 388 -18.83 12.87 -19.54
C VAL A 388 -19.29 13.77 -20.68
N ALA A 389 -19.66 15.02 -20.39
CA ALA A 389 -20.11 15.98 -21.40
C ALA A 389 -19.04 16.27 -22.46
N VAL A 390 -17.78 16.52 -22.05
CA VAL A 390 -16.65 16.72 -22.97
C VAL A 390 -16.46 15.49 -23.85
N THR A 391 -16.50 14.29 -23.26
CA THR A 391 -16.28 13.04 -24.00
C THR A 391 -17.39 12.76 -25.02
N LEU A 392 -18.65 13.11 -24.72
CA LEU A 392 -19.76 12.99 -25.66
C LEU A 392 -19.57 13.91 -26.88
N VAL A 393 -19.20 15.19 -26.65
CA VAL A 393 -18.92 16.12 -27.75
C VAL A 393 -17.70 15.66 -28.56
N ALA A 394 -16.64 15.22 -27.90
CA ALA A 394 -15.47 14.64 -28.55
C ALA A 394 -15.82 13.41 -29.41
N SER A 395 -16.75 12.56 -28.93
CA SER A 395 -17.23 11.40 -29.69
C SER A 395 -17.96 11.81 -30.97
N VAL A 396 -18.78 12.86 -30.92
CA VAL A 396 -19.44 13.40 -32.11
C VAL A 396 -18.42 13.93 -33.12
N ILE A 397 -17.36 14.61 -32.65
CA ILE A 397 -16.27 15.09 -33.51
C ILE A 397 -15.52 13.90 -34.12
N ALA A 398 -15.16 12.90 -33.33
CA ALA A 398 -14.44 11.70 -33.78
C ALA A 398 -15.22 10.92 -34.85
N LEU A 399 -16.54 10.81 -34.70
CA LEU A 399 -17.42 10.10 -35.64
C LEU A 399 -17.65 10.85 -36.97
N ARG A 400 -17.38 12.16 -37.03
CA ARG A 400 -17.45 12.93 -38.29
C ARG A 400 -16.29 12.63 -39.25
N GLY A 401 -15.26 11.94 -38.76
CA GLY A 401 -14.10 11.56 -39.56
C GLY A 401 -13.08 12.68 -39.74
N GLY A 402 -11.85 12.29 -40.07
CA GLY A 402 -10.71 13.18 -40.28
C GLY A 402 -9.39 12.45 -40.04
N GLU A 403 -8.30 12.92 -40.65
CA GLU A 403 -6.97 12.35 -40.42
C GLU A 403 -6.50 12.62 -38.99
N LEU A 404 -6.08 11.58 -38.27
CA LEU A 404 -5.62 11.66 -36.88
C LEU A 404 -4.58 12.77 -36.67
N LEU A 405 -3.53 12.83 -37.50
CA LEU A 405 -2.48 13.85 -37.39
C LEU A 405 -3.03 15.27 -37.54
N GLY A 406 -4.03 15.47 -38.41
CA GLY A 406 -4.66 16.76 -38.64
C GLY A 406 -5.54 17.22 -37.48
N ILE A 407 -6.24 16.31 -36.81
CA ILE A 407 -7.05 16.63 -35.63
C ILE A 407 -6.13 17.01 -34.46
N VAL A 408 -5.09 16.19 -34.21
CA VAL A 408 -4.09 16.45 -33.16
C VAL A 408 -3.38 17.78 -33.42
N GLY A 409 -2.87 17.99 -34.63
CA GLY A 409 -2.19 19.22 -35.00
C GLY A 409 -3.07 20.45 -34.83
N TYR A 410 -4.34 20.37 -35.19
CA TYR A 410 -5.27 21.48 -35.01
C TYR A 410 -5.47 21.86 -33.53
N ALA A 411 -5.66 20.87 -32.65
CA ALA A 411 -5.77 21.13 -31.21
C ALA A 411 -4.44 21.64 -30.62
N TRP A 412 -3.32 21.04 -31.04
CA TRP A 412 -1.97 21.42 -30.63
C TRP A 412 -1.64 22.87 -31.01
N ALA A 413 -1.96 23.28 -32.25
CA ALA A 413 -1.81 24.64 -32.74
C ALA A 413 -2.66 25.64 -31.95
N GLY A 414 -3.90 25.27 -31.61
CA GLY A 414 -4.81 26.10 -30.83
C GLY A 414 -4.23 26.52 -29.48
N PHE A 415 -3.70 25.54 -28.73
CA PHE A 415 -3.03 25.79 -27.45
C PHE A 415 -1.73 26.58 -27.63
N GLY A 416 -0.88 26.16 -28.57
CA GLY A 416 0.39 26.84 -28.86
C GLY A 416 0.22 28.32 -29.21
N ALA A 417 -0.76 28.63 -30.05
CA ALA A 417 -1.06 29.99 -30.47
C ALA A 417 -1.71 30.83 -29.35
N ALA A 418 -2.70 30.27 -28.65
CA ALA A 418 -3.44 31.02 -27.63
C ALA A 418 -2.60 31.28 -26.37
N PHE A 419 -1.91 30.26 -25.86
CA PHE A 419 -1.21 30.35 -24.58
C PHE A 419 0.30 30.51 -24.71
N GLY A 420 0.95 29.97 -25.74
CA GLY A 420 2.42 29.97 -25.85
C GLY A 420 3.05 31.36 -25.73
N PRO A 421 2.68 32.33 -26.59
CA PRO A 421 3.14 33.71 -26.49
C PRO A 421 2.80 34.36 -25.15
N VAL A 422 1.59 34.12 -24.64
CA VAL A 422 1.08 34.77 -23.43
C VAL A 422 1.80 34.27 -22.19
N VAL A 423 2.10 32.97 -22.11
CA VAL A 423 2.89 32.36 -21.03
C VAL A 423 4.34 32.86 -21.09
N LEU A 424 4.96 32.87 -22.27
CA LEU A 424 6.32 33.39 -22.40
C LEU A 424 6.40 34.87 -22.02
N LEU A 425 5.49 35.71 -22.52
CA LEU A 425 5.48 37.12 -22.18
C LEU A 425 5.12 37.35 -20.70
N SER A 426 4.20 36.58 -20.11
CA SER A 426 3.87 36.73 -18.68
C SER A 426 5.05 36.41 -17.77
N LEU A 427 5.91 35.48 -18.21
CA LEU A 427 7.10 35.00 -17.52
C LEU A 427 8.38 35.78 -17.83
N TYR A 428 8.42 36.71 -18.79
CA TYR A 428 9.64 37.44 -19.13
C TYR A 428 9.43 38.95 -19.29
N TRP A 429 8.20 39.38 -19.59
CA TRP A 429 7.87 40.78 -19.82
C TRP A 429 7.12 41.38 -18.63
N PRO A 430 7.80 42.14 -17.75
CA PRO A 430 7.19 42.67 -16.53
C PRO A 430 6.10 43.71 -16.79
N ARG A 431 6.09 44.36 -17.96
CA ARG A 431 5.15 45.42 -18.31
C ARG A 431 3.84 44.93 -18.93
N MET A 432 3.72 43.64 -19.22
CA MET A 432 2.52 43.06 -19.80
C MET A 432 1.30 43.29 -18.90
N THR A 433 0.17 43.68 -19.49
CA THR A 433 -1.11 43.95 -18.81
C THR A 433 -2.11 42.81 -19.00
N TRP A 434 -3.19 42.80 -18.22
CA TRP A 434 -4.30 41.86 -18.39
C TRP A 434 -4.93 41.94 -19.79
N ALA A 435 -4.99 43.14 -20.39
CA ALA A 435 -5.53 43.36 -21.72
C ALA A 435 -4.63 42.77 -22.81
N GLY A 436 -3.30 42.86 -22.64
CA GLY A 436 -2.34 42.17 -23.49
C GLY A 436 -2.49 40.64 -23.42
N ALA A 437 -2.65 40.09 -22.22
CA ALA A 437 -2.88 38.65 -22.05
C ALA A 437 -4.19 38.21 -22.74
N MET A 438 -5.27 38.94 -22.53
CA MET A 438 -6.58 38.67 -23.16
C MET A 438 -6.50 38.73 -24.69
N ALA A 439 -5.93 39.81 -25.23
CA ALA A 439 -5.80 39.99 -26.68
C ALA A 439 -4.95 38.88 -27.31
N GLY A 440 -3.86 38.47 -26.66
CA GLY A 440 -3.04 37.34 -27.11
C GLY A 440 -3.81 36.02 -27.17
N ILE A 441 -4.50 35.65 -26.09
CA ILE A 441 -5.28 34.40 -26.01
C ILE A 441 -6.37 34.35 -27.08
N VAL A 442 -7.19 35.40 -27.16
CA VAL A 442 -8.33 35.45 -28.08
C VAL A 442 -7.86 35.47 -29.53
N SER A 443 -6.89 36.33 -29.86
CA SER A 443 -6.41 36.44 -31.25
C SER A 443 -5.69 35.18 -31.71
N GLY A 444 -4.90 34.52 -30.85
CA GLY A 444 -4.27 33.24 -31.15
C GLY A 444 -5.30 32.14 -31.42
N ALA A 445 -6.27 31.97 -30.51
CA ALA A 445 -7.34 30.99 -30.66
C ALA A 445 -8.18 31.23 -31.93
N VAL A 446 -8.65 32.46 -32.14
CA VAL A 446 -9.47 32.84 -33.30
C VAL A 446 -8.69 32.65 -34.61
N THR A 447 -7.40 32.98 -34.64
CA THR A 447 -6.57 32.77 -35.83
C THR A 447 -6.53 31.30 -36.22
N VAL A 448 -6.32 30.39 -35.26
CA VAL A 448 -6.31 28.93 -35.54
C VAL A 448 -7.70 28.45 -35.98
N LEU A 449 -8.77 28.90 -35.32
CA LEU A 449 -10.14 28.52 -35.67
C LEU A 449 -10.55 28.97 -37.09
N LEU A 450 -10.17 30.18 -37.49
CA LEU A 450 -10.51 30.74 -38.79
C LEU A 450 -9.52 30.37 -39.90
N TRP A 451 -8.34 29.83 -39.56
CA TRP A 451 -7.31 29.53 -40.56
C TRP A 451 -7.81 28.59 -41.64
N ARG A 452 -8.67 27.61 -41.33
CA ARG A 452 -9.25 26.71 -42.34
C ARG A 452 -10.09 27.44 -43.39
N VAL A 453 -10.71 28.57 -43.04
CA VAL A 453 -11.51 29.42 -43.95
C VAL A 453 -10.62 30.43 -44.69
N VAL A 454 -9.55 30.90 -44.04
CA VAL A 454 -8.63 31.92 -44.56
C VAL A 454 -7.56 31.34 -45.49
N LYS A 455 -7.08 30.12 -45.22
CA LYS A 455 -6.03 29.42 -45.97
C LYS A 455 -6.29 29.30 -47.48
N PRO A 456 -7.52 29.03 -47.96
CA PRO A 456 -7.82 29.01 -49.40
C PRO A 456 -7.78 30.40 -50.08
N LEU A 457 -7.91 31.49 -49.32
CA LEU A 457 -8.02 32.86 -49.84
C LEU A 457 -6.67 33.54 -50.15
N HIS A 458 -5.55 33.02 -49.63
CA HIS A 458 -4.23 33.67 -49.67
C HIS A 458 -3.23 33.12 -50.71
N GLY A 459 -3.70 32.50 -51.78
CA GLY A 459 -2.85 32.04 -52.90
C GLY A 459 -1.83 30.93 -52.53
N PRO A 460 -1.03 30.46 -53.51
CA PRO A 460 -0.19 29.26 -53.36
C PRO A 460 1.00 29.41 -52.39
N PHE A 461 1.37 30.63 -52.00
CA PHE A 461 2.47 30.86 -51.05
C PHE A 461 2.08 30.58 -49.59
N TRP A 462 0.79 30.72 -49.24
CA TRP A 462 0.29 30.57 -47.85
C TRP A 462 -0.45 29.25 -47.62
N SER A 463 -0.79 28.52 -48.68
CA SER A 463 -1.57 27.29 -48.61
C SER A 463 -0.86 26.13 -47.90
N GLY A 464 0.46 26.22 -47.67
CA GLY A 464 1.27 25.19 -47.01
C GLY A 464 1.69 25.49 -45.57
N ILE A 465 1.35 26.66 -45.01
CA ILE A 465 1.77 27.06 -43.66
C ILE A 465 0.89 26.40 -42.60
N TYR A 466 1.53 25.79 -41.60
CA TYR A 466 0.87 25.25 -40.42
C TYR A 466 0.24 26.37 -39.57
N GLU A 467 -1.01 26.17 -39.15
CA GLU A 467 -1.88 27.11 -38.42
C GLU A 467 -1.21 27.76 -37.19
N ILE A 468 -0.29 27.06 -36.54
CA ILE A 468 0.39 27.54 -35.32
C ILE A 468 1.26 28.77 -35.57
N ILE A 469 1.92 28.86 -36.72
CA ILE A 469 2.87 29.94 -37.05
C ILE A 469 2.16 31.31 -37.10
N PRO A 470 1.11 31.50 -37.93
CA PRO A 470 0.37 32.75 -37.96
C PRO A 470 -0.36 32.99 -36.64
N GLY A 471 -0.89 31.95 -35.99
CA GLY A 471 -1.54 32.07 -34.69
C GLY A 471 -0.62 32.63 -33.61
N VAL A 472 0.59 32.08 -33.47
CA VAL A 472 1.62 32.54 -32.54
C VAL A 472 2.05 33.97 -32.87
N LEU A 473 2.24 34.29 -34.15
CA LEU A 473 2.66 35.64 -34.58
C LEU A 473 1.59 36.69 -34.27
N VAL A 474 0.34 36.44 -34.64
CA VAL A 474 -0.80 37.34 -34.35
C VAL A 474 -1.00 37.49 -32.85
N ALA A 475 -0.97 36.40 -32.09
CA ALA A 475 -1.09 36.42 -30.63
C ALA A 475 0.05 37.22 -29.97
N THR A 476 1.29 37.06 -30.45
CA THR A 476 2.44 37.81 -29.93
C THR A 476 2.29 39.30 -30.21
N VAL A 477 1.94 39.67 -31.45
CA VAL A 477 1.73 41.08 -31.84
C VAL A 477 0.59 41.71 -31.04
N ALA A 478 -0.55 41.02 -30.93
CA ALA A 478 -1.68 41.48 -30.12
C ALA A 478 -1.30 41.65 -28.65
N ALA A 479 -0.59 40.68 -28.07
CA ALA A 479 -0.13 40.75 -26.69
C ALA A 479 0.85 41.91 -26.46
N LEU A 480 1.76 42.18 -27.39
CA LEU A 480 2.72 43.29 -27.32
C LEU A 480 2.04 44.66 -27.47
N ILE A 481 1.12 44.81 -28.43
CA ILE A 481 0.42 46.08 -28.67
C ILE A 481 -0.51 46.40 -27.50
N PHE A 482 -1.45 45.51 -27.19
CA PHE A 482 -2.41 45.74 -26.10
C PHE A 482 -1.71 45.73 -24.74
N GLY A 483 -0.68 44.90 -24.56
CA GLY A 483 0.12 44.87 -23.34
C GLY A 483 0.93 46.13 -23.09
N ARG A 484 1.26 46.91 -24.13
CA ARG A 484 1.99 48.18 -23.99
C ARG A 484 1.07 49.39 -23.85
N PHE A 485 -0.05 49.39 -24.56
CA PHE A 485 -0.90 50.57 -24.72
C PHE A 485 -2.23 50.51 -23.96
N VAL A 486 -2.67 49.34 -23.49
CA VAL A 486 -3.98 49.13 -22.87
C VAL A 486 -3.86 48.47 -21.50
N GLY A 487 -4.54 49.03 -20.50
CA GLY A 487 -4.51 48.54 -19.12
C GLY A 487 -3.33 49.05 -18.30
N ARG A 488 -3.31 48.73 -17.00
CA ARG A 488 -2.21 49.09 -16.10
C ARG A 488 -1.30 47.88 -15.88
N PRO A 489 0.04 48.06 -15.86
CA PRO A 489 0.94 46.98 -15.50
C PRO A 489 0.68 46.54 -14.05
N PRO A 490 0.86 45.24 -13.75
CA PRO A 490 0.60 44.71 -12.42
C PRO A 490 1.51 45.35 -11.37
N LYS A 491 0.97 45.62 -10.18
CA LYS A 491 1.66 46.31 -9.09
C LYS A 491 2.58 45.37 -8.31
N ARG A 492 2.19 44.10 -8.20
CA ARG A 492 3.01 43.03 -7.62
C ARG A 492 4.22 42.77 -8.52
N ALA A 493 5.29 43.51 -8.27
CA ALA A 493 6.54 43.38 -8.98
C ALA A 493 7.28 42.11 -8.54
N PHE A 494 7.03 40.99 -9.22
CA PHE A 494 7.79 39.75 -9.03
C PHE A 494 9.25 39.82 -9.59
N TRP A 495 9.73 40.99 -10.03
CA TRP A 495 10.80 41.16 -11.03
C TRP A 495 11.99 42.06 -10.68
N ARG A 496 12.18 42.55 -9.44
CA ARG A 496 13.36 43.38 -9.12
C ARG A 496 14.49 42.57 -8.48
N MET A 497 15.51 42.27 -9.28
CA MET A 497 16.92 42.35 -8.86
C MET A 497 17.58 43.39 -9.79
N PRO A 498 17.93 44.60 -9.33
CA PRO A 498 18.54 45.62 -10.17
C PRO A 498 20.04 45.41 -10.25
N GLY A 499 20.53 45.04 -11.44
CA GLY A 499 21.95 45.07 -11.81
C GLY A 499 22.12 45.97 -13.04
N GLY A 500 22.37 47.26 -12.81
CA GLY A 500 22.65 48.26 -13.84
C GLY A 500 23.15 49.54 -13.19
N GLY A 501 24.46 49.78 -13.29
CA GLY A 501 25.16 51.04 -12.96
C GLY A 501 24.91 51.59 -11.55
N VAL A 502 25.73 51.22 -10.58
CA VAL A 502 25.66 51.84 -9.26
C VAL A 502 26.30 53.24 -9.32
N SER A 503 25.47 54.28 -9.37
CA SER A 503 25.97 55.64 -9.11
C SER A 503 26.33 55.75 -7.62
N GLN A 504 27.29 56.63 -7.27
CA GLN A 504 27.62 56.90 -5.85
C GLN A 504 26.38 57.27 -5.02
N LEU A 505 25.33 57.81 -5.65
CA LEU A 505 24.04 58.12 -5.02
C LEU A 505 23.18 56.89 -4.67
N MET A 506 23.44 55.71 -5.26
CA MET A 506 22.82 54.43 -4.91
C MET A 506 23.65 53.63 -3.90
N LEU A 507 24.99 53.77 -3.93
CA LEU A 507 25.89 53.11 -2.97
C LEU A 507 25.65 53.59 -1.54
N THR A 508 25.48 54.90 -1.32
CA THR A 508 25.33 55.43 0.03
C THR A 508 24.04 54.95 0.72
N PRO A 509 22.84 55.04 0.09
CA PRO A 509 21.62 54.51 0.70
C PRO A 509 21.65 52.98 0.84
N PHE A 510 22.25 52.25 -0.12
CA PHE A 510 22.40 50.80 -0.05
C PHE A 510 23.30 50.38 1.12
N LEU A 511 24.47 50.99 1.27
CA LEU A 511 25.39 50.71 2.36
C LEU A 511 24.79 51.10 3.72
N SER A 512 24.03 52.21 3.79
CA SER A 512 23.38 52.67 5.03
C SER A 512 22.14 51.85 5.43
N HIS A 513 21.34 51.36 4.48
CA HIS A 513 20.06 50.66 4.76
C HIS A 513 20.09 49.15 4.49
N ALA A 514 21.24 48.59 4.10
CA ALA A 514 21.36 47.14 3.90
C ALA A 514 21.08 46.41 5.23
N PRO A 515 20.22 45.37 5.24
CA PRO A 515 19.95 44.56 6.44
C PRO A 515 21.10 43.60 6.79
N VAL A 516 22.29 43.82 6.23
CA VAL A 516 23.49 43.01 6.39
C VAL A 516 24.62 43.90 6.92
N GLY A 517 25.39 43.37 7.86
CA GLY A 517 26.53 44.11 8.42
C GLY A 517 27.71 44.09 7.46
N ILE A 518 28.28 45.23 7.11
CA ILE A 518 29.38 45.35 6.15
C ILE A 518 30.53 46.13 6.78
N ALA A 519 31.74 45.60 6.68
CA ALA A 519 32.97 46.24 7.16
C ALA A 519 34.08 46.17 6.12
N VAL A 520 34.96 47.15 6.14
CA VAL A 520 36.17 47.25 5.32
C VAL A 520 37.38 47.38 6.24
N LEU A 521 38.41 46.59 5.97
CA LEU A 521 39.65 46.52 6.70
C LEU A 521 40.86 46.69 5.78
N ASP A 522 41.95 47.24 6.31
CA ASP A 522 43.22 47.35 5.61
C ASP A 522 43.98 46.01 5.56
N THR A 523 45.19 46.01 4.99
CA THR A 523 46.05 44.81 4.88
C THR A 523 46.54 44.28 6.23
N ASP A 524 46.48 45.10 7.29
CA ASP A 524 46.83 44.73 8.66
C ASP A 524 45.58 44.33 9.49
N LEU A 525 44.44 44.14 8.82
CA LEU A 525 43.15 43.76 9.40
C LEU A 525 42.63 44.77 10.44
N ARG A 526 42.89 46.07 10.21
CA ARG A 526 42.31 47.17 10.99
C ARG A 526 41.07 47.73 10.32
N TYR A 527 40.03 48.04 11.10
CA TYR A 527 38.79 48.59 10.54
C TYR A 527 39.01 49.99 9.96
N VAL A 528 38.67 50.15 8.68
CA VAL A 528 38.72 51.41 7.93
C VAL A 528 37.31 52.01 7.76
N TRP A 529 36.30 51.16 7.64
CA TRP A 529 34.90 51.58 7.49
C TRP A 529 33.93 50.47 7.92
N VAL A 530 32.76 50.83 8.46
CA VAL A 530 31.65 49.89 8.71
C VAL A 530 30.30 50.58 8.45
N ASN A 531 29.26 49.80 8.18
CA ASN A 531 27.90 50.32 8.01
C ASN A 531 27.08 50.36 9.30
N GLU A 532 25.94 51.06 9.25
CA GLU A 532 25.05 51.29 10.39
C GLU A 532 24.61 50.00 11.14
N PRO A 533 24.25 48.90 10.47
CA PRO A 533 23.98 47.61 11.15
C PRO A 533 25.11 47.08 12.03
N LEU A 534 26.39 47.24 11.64
CA LEU A 534 27.53 46.85 12.49
C LEU A 534 27.84 47.87 13.59
N ASP A 535 27.60 49.16 13.28
CA ASP A 535 27.78 50.28 14.21
C ASP A 535 26.81 50.19 15.40
N ARG A 536 25.55 49.80 15.15
CA ARG A 536 24.55 49.56 16.20
C ARG A 536 24.93 48.43 17.17
N GLN A 537 25.74 47.46 16.72
CA GLN A 537 26.18 46.34 17.56
C GLN A 537 27.42 46.72 18.41
N ILE A 538 28.44 47.32 17.79
CA ILE A 538 29.58 47.90 18.51
C ILE A 538 29.93 49.24 17.83
N PRO A 539 29.91 50.37 18.57
CA PRO A 539 30.05 51.71 18.00
C PRO A 539 31.34 51.94 17.20
N LEU A 540 31.24 52.74 16.13
CA LEU A 540 32.26 53.11 15.14
C LEU A 540 33.55 53.60 15.82
N LYS A 541 33.40 54.43 16.86
CA LYS A 541 34.50 55.00 17.67
C LYS A 541 35.34 53.96 18.40
N ARG A 542 34.80 52.75 18.60
CA ARG A 542 35.51 51.61 19.22
C ARG A 542 36.12 50.65 18.20
N ARG A 543 35.80 50.79 16.90
CA ARG A 543 36.29 49.89 15.84
C ARG A 543 37.36 50.53 14.96
N LEU A 544 37.18 51.77 14.53
CA LEU A 544 38.06 52.42 13.54
C LEU A 544 39.53 52.46 13.99
N GLY A 545 40.43 52.02 13.10
CA GLY A 545 41.88 51.95 13.33
C GLY A 545 42.35 50.80 14.22
N ARG A 546 41.43 50.06 14.86
CA ARG A 546 41.72 48.89 15.70
C ARG A 546 41.69 47.61 14.90
N ARG A 547 42.47 46.63 15.34
CA ARG A 547 42.49 45.29 14.73
C ARG A 547 41.26 44.49 15.15
N MET A 548 40.80 43.56 14.31
CA MET A 548 39.63 42.72 14.63
C MET A 548 39.73 42.01 15.99
N ALA A 549 40.90 41.46 16.32
CA ALA A 549 41.19 40.85 17.62
C ALA A 549 41.06 41.78 18.85
N GLU A 550 41.10 43.09 18.66
CA GLU A 550 40.93 44.09 19.73
C GLU A 550 39.45 44.46 19.96
N VAL A 551 38.54 43.96 19.10
CA VAL A 551 37.14 44.38 19.02
C VAL A 551 36.17 43.20 19.23
N LEU A 552 36.47 42.03 18.67
CA LEU A 552 35.62 40.83 18.77
C LEU A 552 36.14 39.85 19.84
N PRO A 553 35.28 38.95 20.38
CA PRO A 553 35.72 37.85 21.22
C PRO A 553 36.82 37.04 20.53
N GLN A 554 37.82 36.59 21.28
CA GLN A 554 39.06 36.04 20.71
C GLN A 554 38.82 34.85 19.77
N ALA A 555 37.93 33.92 20.14
CA ALA A 555 37.58 32.78 19.29
C ALA A 555 36.90 33.17 17.95
N GLU A 556 36.10 34.23 17.95
CA GLU A 556 35.44 34.75 16.73
C GLU A 556 36.44 35.53 15.88
N ALA A 557 37.29 36.33 16.52
CA ALA A 557 38.34 37.09 15.84
C ALA A 557 39.34 36.15 15.14
N ASP A 558 39.81 35.10 15.81
CA ASP A 558 40.79 34.17 15.25
C ASP A 558 40.23 33.44 14.03
N ALA A 559 38.99 32.96 14.12
CA ALA A 559 38.31 32.29 13.01
C ALA A 559 38.12 33.21 11.79
N PHE A 560 37.78 34.49 12.01
CA PHE A 560 37.59 35.45 10.93
C PHE A 560 38.91 35.93 10.35
N GLU A 561 39.93 36.19 11.18
CA GLU A 561 41.26 36.60 10.72
C GLU A 561 41.95 35.52 9.87
N GLU A 562 41.76 34.23 10.19
CA GLU A 562 42.26 33.13 9.36
C GLU A 562 41.73 33.22 7.93
N LYS A 563 40.40 33.37 7.77
CA LYS A 563 39.75 33.48 6.46
C LYS A 563 40.10 34.77 5.74
N MET A 564 40.24 35.89 6.45
CA MET A 564 40.67 37.14 5.83
C MET A 564 42.13 37.09 5.33
N ARG A 565 43.04 36.44 6.06
CA ARG A 565 44.42 36.22 5.57
C ARG A 565 44.48 35.29 4.38
N GLU A 566 43.63 34.26 4.36
CA GLU A 566 43.48 33.37 3.19
C GLU A 566 43.06 34.16 1.95
N VAL A 567 42.06 35.05 2.08
CA VAL A 567 41.59 35.94 1.01
C VAL A 567 42.69 36.92 0.56
N LEU A 568 43.46 37.50 1.49
CA LEU A 568 44.59 38.39 1.16
C LEU A 568 45.74 37.68 0.45
N ARG A 569 45.97 36.39 0.73
CA ARG A 569 47.03 35.60 0.08
C ARG A 569 46.61 35.09 -1.28
N THR A 570 45.37 34.62 -1.41
CA THR A 570 44.88 33.92 -2.61
C THR A 570 44.18 34.85 -3.60
N GLY A 571 43.63 35.97 -3.12
CA GLY A 571 42.75 36.84 -3.89
C GLY A 571 41.36 36.24 -4.19
N ALA A 572 41.10 35.01 -3.76
CA ALA A 572 39.82 34.33 -3.93
C ALA A 572 38.87 34.68 -2.76
N PRO A 573 37.58 34.95 -3.02
CA PRO A 573 36.61 35.23 -1.96
C PRO A 573 36.25 33.97 -1.18
N VAL A 574 36.02 34.12 0.13
CA VAL A 574 35.44 33.08 0.99
C VAL A 574 33.96 33.41 1.20
N MET A 575 33.07 32.54 0.73
CA MET A 575 31.62 32.74 0.80
C MET A 575 31.00 31.89 1.90
N ASP A 576 29.94 32.40 2.52
CA ASP A 576 29.07 31.69 3.47
C ASP A 576 29.82 30.95 4.59
N PHE A 577 30.85 31.57 5.17
CA PHE A 577 31.52 31.07 6.36
C PHE A 577 30.59 31.20 7.56
N GLU A 578 29.96 30.09 7.94
CA GLU A 578 29.07 30.03 9.09
C GLU A 578 29.87 29.92 10.40
N TYR A 579 29.58 30.81 11.34
CA TYR A 579 30.16 30.81 12.68
C TYR A 579 29.06 30.87 13.74
N ARG A 580 29.21 30.02 14.78
CA ARG A 580 28.31 29.97 15.93
C ARG A 580 29.05 30.46 17.16
N GLY A 581 28.65 31.62 17.67
CA GLY A 581 29.24 32.24 18.85
C GLY A 581 28.29 32.30 20.03
N ALA A 582 28.84 32.37 21.24
CA ALA A 582 28.10 32.96 22.35
C ALA A 582 28.00 34.46 22.06
N GLY A 583 26.80 34.96 21.69
CA GLY A 583 26.63 36.34 21.25
C GLY A 583 27.02 37.37 22.32
N TYR A 584 26.99 38.65 21.94
CA TYR A 584 27.60 39.76 22.68
C TYR A 584 26.87 40.13 23.99
N THR A 585 25.64 39.63 24.18
CA THR A 585 24.83 39.87 25.38
C THR A 585 24.26 38.56 25.93
N VAL A 586 23.84 38.55 27.19
CA VAL A 586 23.25 37.37 27.87
C VAL A 586 21.97 36.87 27.15
N HIS A 587 21.31 37.73 26.35
CA HIS A 587 20.14 37.39 25.52
C HIS A 587 20.48 36.84 24.13
N ASP A 588 21.76 36.75 23.77
CA ASP A 588 22.23 36.43 22.41
C ASP A 588 22.92 35.04 22.35
N ARG A 589 22.59 34.15 23.30
CA ARG A 589 23.11 32.78 23.33
C ARG A 589 22.62 32.00 22.11
N GLY A 590 23.55 31.49 21.30
CA GLY A 590 23.26 30.63 20.16
C GLY A 590 23.00 31.35 18.84
N ARG A 591 23.49 32.59 18.70
CA ARG A 591 23.44 33.33 17.42
C ARG A 591 24.33 32.64 16.38
N ALA A 592 23.77 32.40 15.19
CA ALA A 592 24.48 31.87 14.04
C ALA A 592 24.62 32.99 13.00
N ILE A 593 25.85 33.26 12.56
CA ILE A 593 26.13 34.26 11.54
C ILE A 593 26.77 33.60 10.33
N SER A 594 26.39 34.04 9.14
CA SER A 594 27.09 33.71 7.89
C SER A 594 27.91 34.92 7.47
N ALA A 595 29.23 34.75 7.38
CA ALA A 595 30.18 35.77 6.99
C ALA A 595 30.75 35.47 5.60
N SER A 596 30.86 36.48 4.74
CA SER A 596 31.57 36.36 3.46
C SER A 596 32.66 37.41 3.36
N PHE A 597 33.84 37.02 2.92
CA PHE A 597 35.07 37.81 2.91
C PHE A 597 35.60 37.98 1.48
N PHE A 598 35.98 39.21 1.13
CA PHE A 598 36.34 39.59 -0.23
C PHE A 598 37.60 40.47 -0.25
N ALA A 599 38.54 40.18 -1.14
CA ALA A 599 39.72 41.01 -1.34
C ALA A 599 39.33 42.33 -2.05
N MET A 600 39.86 43.44 -1.57
CA MET A 600 39.83 44.72 -2.30
C MET A 600 41.13 44.86 -3.08
N LYS A 601 41.02 45.16 -4.37
CA LYS A 601 42.17 45.33 -5.25
C LYS A 601 42.27 46.77 -5.78
N ASP A 602 43.50 47.25 -5.95
CA ASP A 602 43.77 48.52 -6.63
C ASP A 602 43.69 48.38 -8.17
N ARG A 603 43.86 49.49 -8.87
CA ARG A 603 43.91 49.56 -10.35
C ARG A 603 45.07 48.76 -10.99
N HIS A 604 46.00 48.23 -10.21
CA HIS A 604 47.12 47.38 -10.64
C HIS A 604 46.96 45.93 -10.14
N ASP A 605 45.75 45.52 -9.74
CA ASP A 605 45.40 44.19 -9.22
C ASP A 605 46.10 43.78 -7.92
N ARG A 606 46.64 44.75 -7.15
CA ARG A 606 47.24 44.51 -5.84
C ARG A 606 46.20 44.57 -4.73
N ASN A 607 46.26 43.62 -3.79
CA ASN A 607 45.36 43.62 -2.63
C ASN A 607 45.66 44.83 -1.72
N VAL A 608 44.66 45.67 -1.49
CA VAL A 608 44.73 46.89 -0.64
C VAL A 608 43.92 46.77 0.65
N GLY A 609 43.20 45.66 0.84
CA GLY A 609 42.44 45.37 2.05
C GLY A 609 41.44 44.23 1.85
N VAL A 610 40.61 44.00 2.86
CA VAL A 610 39.51 43.02 2.83
C VAL A 610 38.23 43.72 3.23
N TRP A 611 37.13 43.39 2.56
CA TRP A 611 35.81 43.74 3.08
C TRP A 611 35.02 42.47 3.37
N TYR A 612 34.19 42.51 4.40
CA TYR A 612 33.35 41.38 4.77
C TYR A 612 31.90 41.82 4.95
N MET A 613 30.98 40.88 4.72
CA MET A 613 29.58 41.02 5.05
C MET A 613 29.14 39.92 6.01
N ILE A 614 28.27 40.24 6.97
CA ILE A 614 27.66 39.28 7.89
C ILE A 614 26.13 39.33 7.80
N ILE A 615 25.51 38.15 7.83
CA ILE A 615 24.07 37.96 7.87
C ILE A 615 23.72 37.15 9.11
N ASP A 616 22.68 37.56 9.82
CA ASP A 616 22.11 36.77 10.90
C ASP A 616 21.31 35.59 10.30
N VAL A 617 21.80 34.37 10.52
CA VAL A 617 21.16 33.14 10.03
C VAL A 617 20.55 32.32 11.16
N THR A 618 20.38 32.93 12.34
CA THR A 618 19.90 32.25 13.55
C THR A 618 18.54 31.58 13.33
N GLU A 619 17.56 32.25 12.72
CA GLU A 619 16.23 31.66 12.44
C GLU A 619 16.31 30.51 11.44
N ARG A 620 17.13 30.65 10.39
CA ARG A 620 17.33 29.60 9.39
C ARG A 620 17.93 28.35 10.03
N TRP A 621 18.91 28.54 10.89
CA TRP A 621 19.60 27.46 11.58
C TRP A 621 18.68 26.75 12.58
N ARG A 622 17.91 27.51 13.38
CA ARG A 622 16.86 26.96 14.27
C ARG A 622 15.79 26.18 13.50
N ALA A 623 15.37 26.69 12.34
CA ALA A 623 14.40 25.99 11.48
C ALA A 623 14.98 24.68 10.90
N GLN A 624 16.28 24.66 10.56
CA GLN A 624 16.97 23.46 10.11
C GLN A 624 17.12 22.42 11.22
N GLU A 625 17.51 22.81 12.43
CA GLU A 625 17.56 21.90 13.59
C GLU A 625 16.17 21.31 13.91
N ARG A 626 15.13 22.15 13.87
CA ARG A 626 13.74 21.69 14.06
C ARG A 626 13.31 20.66 13.01
N LEU A 627 13.62 20.92 11.74
CA LEU A 627 13.30 20.00 10.64
C LEU A 627 14.09 18.69 10.75
N ALA A 628 15.37 18.76 11.14
CA ALA A 628 16.20 17.59 11.38
C ALA A 628 15.60 16.73 12.49
N LEU A 629 15.24 17.32 13.63
CA LEU A 629 14.61 16.62 14.74
C LEU A 629 13.29 15.94 14.32
N LEU A 630 12.43 16.64 13.58
CA LEU A 630 11.17 16.08 13.09
C LEU A 630 11.36 14.95 12.08
N ASN A 631 12.40 15.01 11.25
CA ASN A 631 12.70 13.99 10.26
C ASN A 631 13.30 12.73 10.93
N ASP A 632 14.20 12.94 11.87
CA ASP A 632 14.80 11.88 12.68
C ASP A 632 13.75 11.15 13.51
N ALA A 633 12.85 11.91 14.15
CA ALA A 633 11.71 11.37 14.90
C ALA A 633 10.73 10.62 13.98
N ALA A 634 10.49 11.10 12.76
CA ALA A 634 9.62 10.40 11.80
C ALA A 634 10.19 9.05 11.33
N ALA A 635 11.51 8.86 11.39
CA ALA A 635 12.16 7.61 11.03
C ALA A 635 12.14 6.59 12.19
N ARG A 636 12.11 7.07 13.44
CA ARG A 636 12.22 6.21 14.64
C ARG A 636 10.89 5.95 15.34
N ILE A 637 10.00 6.94 15.43
CA ILE A 637 8.70 6.80 16.09
C ILE A 637 7.78 5.94 15.23
N GLY A 638 7.27 4.86 15.84
CA GLY A 638 6.41 3.89 15.17
C GLY A 638 7.21 2.85 14.39
N SER A 639 8.49 2.65 14.74
CA SER A 639 9.32 1.58 14.17
C SER A 639 8.77 0.19 14.51
N THR A 640 7.96 0.10 15.56
CA THR A 640 7.29 -1.12 16.02
C THR A 640 5.78 -0.91 16.10
N LEU A 641 5.00 -1.99 15.99
CA LEU A 641 3.55 -1.99 16.23
C LEU A 641 3.22 -2.22 17.72
N ASP A 642 4.03 -1.65 18.63
CA ASP A 642 3.86 -1.74 20.08
C ASP A 642 3.60 -0.36 20.68
N VAL A 643 2.52 -0.26 21.47
CA VAL A 643 2.03 0.99 22.08
C VAL A 643 3.06 1.59 23.05
N THR A 644 3.63 0.77 23.92
CA THR A 644 4.61 1.18 24.94
C THR A 644 5.93 1.56 24.27
N ARG A 645 6.38 0.78 23.29
CA ARG A 645 7.61 1.06 22.55
C ARG A 645 7.52 2.36 21.75
N THR A 646 6.41 2.57 21.06
CA THR A 646 6.17 3.81 20.30
C THR A 646 6.10 5.04 21.22
N ALA A 647 5.48 4.90 22.39
CA ALA A 647 5.50 5.96 23.41
C ALA A 647 6.93 6.23 23.91
N GLN A 648 7.77 5.18 24.05
CA GLN A 648 9.15 5.31 24.47
C GLN A 648 10.03 5.99 23.44
N GLU A 649 9.83 5.69 22.16
CA GLU A 649 10.50 6.38 21.04
C GLU A 649 10.19 7.88 21.05
N LEU A 650 8.94 8.28 21.33
CA LEU A 650 8.58 9.69 21.50
C LEU A 650 9.36 10.33 22.66
N ALA A 651 9.49 9.65 23.79
CA ALA A 651 10.24 10.17 24.94
C ALA A 651 11.75 10.25 24.65
N ASP A 652 12.31 9.23 23.98
CA ASP A 652 13.72 9.14 23.60
C ASP A 652 14.11 10.23 22.60
N ASP A 653 13.26 10.52 21.60
CA ASP A 653 13.53 11.53 20.59
C ASP A 653 13.34 12.97 21.10
N ALA A 654 12.50 13.16 22.12
CA ALA A 654 12.26 14.47 22.71
C ALA A 654 13.37 14.90 23.68
N VAL A 655 14.20 13.99 24.20
CA VAL A 655 15.26 14.28 25.18
C VAL A 655 16.64 13.99 24.58
N PRO A 656 17.59 14.94 24.58
CA PRO A 656 17.58 16.22 25.28
C PRO A 656 17.06 17.41 24.45
N ALA A 657 16.58 17.17 23.23
CA ALA A 657 16.38 18.23 22.23
C ALA A 657 15.24 19.21 22.58
N VAL A 658 14.15 18.72 23.17
CA VAL A 658 12.95 19.50 23.48
C VAL A 658 12.83 19.76 24.98
N ALA A 659 13.18 18.79 25.84
CA ALA A 659 13.02 18.89 27.28
C ALA A 659 14.12 18.11 28.04
N ASP A 660 14.29 18.43 29.32
CA ASP A 660 15.19 17.70 30.21
C ASP A 660 14.55 16.39 30.70
N PHE A 661 13.21 16.36 30.79
CA PHE A 661 12.41 15.19 31.15
C PHE A 661 11.13 15.14 30.32
N VAL A 662 10.80 13.94 29.82
CA VAL A 662 9.56 13.65 29.10
C VAL A 662 8.90 12.42 29.68
N ALA A 663 7.59 12.49 29.86
CA ALA A 663 6.74 11.40 30.31
C ALA A 663 5.52 11.29 29.41
N VAL A 664 5.17 10.07 28.98
CA VAL A 664 3.97 9.79 28.18
C VAL A 664 3.03 8.93 28.99
N ASP A 665 1.84 9.48 29.28
CA ASP A 665 0.76 8.83 30.00
C ASP A 665 -0.40 8.56 29.06
N LEU A 666 -0.73 7.28 28.86
CA LEU A 666 -1.86 6.87 28.02
C LEU A 666 -3.06 6.50 28.88
N LEU A 667 -4.27 6.62 28.36
CA LEU A 667 -5.46 6.05 29.01
C LEU A 667 -5.28 4.54 29.15
N ASP A 668 -5.68 3.96 30.29
CA ASP A 668 -5.48 2.52 30.55
C ASP A 668 -6.14 1.64 29.48
N SER A 669 -7.28 2.07 28.92
CA SER A 669 -7.95 1.41 27.79
C SER A 669 -7.07 1.32 26.53
N VAL A 670 -6.31 2.37 26.21
CA VAL A 670 -5.42 2.41 25.04
C VAL A 670 -4.31 1.37 25.18
N THR A 671 -3.74 1.22 26.38
CA THR A 671 -2.70 0.20 26.62
C THR A 671 -3.23 -1.23 26.51
N ARG A 672 -4.55 -1.43 26.61
CA ARG A 672 -5.22 -2.72 26.40
C ARG A 672 -5.71 -2.93 24.95
N GLY A 673 -5.47 -1.98 24.05
CA GLY A 673 -5.97 -2.03 22.67
C GLY A 673 -7.43 -1.57 22.53
N GLU A 674 -8.09 -1.13 23.61
CA GLU A 674 -9.48 -0.68 23.58
C GLU A 674 -9.61 0.75 23.04
N GLU A 675 -10.78 1.05 22.47
CA GLU A 675 -11.08 2.39 21.97
C GLU A 675 -11.63 3.28 23.07
N PRO A 676 -10.96 4.42 23.40
CA PRO A 676 -11.53 5.40 24.29
C PRO A 676 -12.83 5.96 23.71
N ALA A 677 -13.81 6.26 24.57
CA ALA A 677 -15.06 6.87 24.14
C ALA A 677 -14.80 8.21 23.42
N PRO A 678 -15.49 8.48 22.29
CA PRO A 678 -15.38 9.77 21.59
C PRO A 678 -16.00 10.89 22.44
N GLY A 679 -15.18 11.82 22.93
CA GLY A 679 -15.64 12.96 23.74
C GLY A 679 -14.59 13.42 24.77
N PRO A 680 -14.91 14.40 25.62
CA PRO A 680 -14.08 14.75 26.77
C PRO A 680 -13.95 13.52 27.66
N VAL A 681 -12.71 13.23 28.08
CA VAL A 681 -12.44 12.13 29.00
C VAL A 681 -13.23 12.37 30.30
N GLY A 682 -13.73 11.32 30.97
CA GLY A 682 -14.49 11.47 32.22
C GLY A 682 -13.70 12.22 33.31
N MET A 683 -14.39 12.78 34.32
CA MET A 683 -13.82 13.67 35.36
C MET A 683 -12.63 13.10 36.16
N SER A 684 -12.39 11.78 36.12
CA SER A 684 -11.25 11.13 36.77
C SER A 684 -10.72 9.98 35.91
N PRO A 685 -9.91 10.27 34.87
CA PRO A 685 -9.34 9.21 34.02
C PRO A 685 -8.26 8.42 34.74
N VAL A 686 -8.26 7.11 34.51
CA VAL A 686 -7.13 6.25 34.86
C VAL A 686 -6.13 6.30 33.73
N ILE A 687 -4.92 6.78 34.04
CA ILE A 687 -3.80 6.83 33.11
C ILE A 687 -2.73 5.83 33.52
N ARG A 688 -1.99 5.32 32.53
CA ARG A 688 -0.86 4.43 32.69
C ARG A 688 0.39 5.06 32.07
N ARG A 689 1.50 5.03 32.80
CA ARG A 689 2.81 5.50 32.30
C ARG A 689 3.30 4.56 31.20
N ALA A 690 3.21 5.00 29.95
CA ALA A 690 3.64 4.21 28.79
C ALA A 690 5.14 4.42 28.50
N ALA A 691 5.68 5.59 28.81
CA ALA A 691 7.08 5.88 28.55
C ALA A 691 7.62 7.04 29.37
N GLN A 692 8.94 7.07 29.52
CA GLN A 692 9.65 8.19 30.12
C GLN A 692 11.12 8.26 29.69
N ARG A 693 11.66 9.48 29.65
CA ARG A 693 13.08 9.72 29.40
C ARG A 693 13.55 10.96 30.14
N SER A 694 14.77 10.91 30.64
CA SER A 694 15.44 12.02 31.33
C SER A 694 16.87 12.19 30.80
N VAL A 695 17.40 13.41 30.91
CA VAL A 695 18.85 13.68 30.79
C VAL A 695 19.66 13.10 31.96
N ARG A 696 19.00 12.75 33.07
CA ARG A 696 19.58 12.07 34.23
C ARG A 696 19.34 10.57 34.13
N GLU A 697 20.38 9.79 34.40
CA GLU A 697 20.33 8.35 34.34
C GLU A 697 19.31 7.77 35.34
N GLY A 698 18.49 6.82 34.91
CA GLY A 698 17.48 6.15 35.75
C GLY A 698 16.17 6.92 35.95
N CYS A 699 15.99 8.11 35.37
CA CYS A 699 14.78 8.94 35.52
C CYS A 699 14.35 9.18 36.99
N PRO A 700 15.23 9.67 37.88
CA PRO A 700 14.95 9.78 39.31
C PRO A 700 13.84 10.80 39.64
N GLU A 701 13.54 11.72 38.72
CA GLU A 701 12.38 12.63 38.79
C GLU A 701 11.05 12.00 38.37
N ALA A 702 11.00 10.78 37.85
CA ALA A 702 9.74 10.18 37.48
C ALA A 702 8.90 9.89 38.73
N SER A 703 7.69 10.47 38.80
CA SER A 703 6.74 10.19 39.89
C SER A 703 6.01 8.84 39.77
N LEU A 704 6.22 8.11 38.66
CA LEU A 704 5.62 6.81 38.36
C LEU A 704 6.62 5.93 37.63
N ALA A 705 6.59 4.63 37.89
CA ALA A 705 7.32 3.66 37.06
C ALA A 705 6.57 3.40 35.74
N VAL A 706 7.31 3.01 34.68
CA VAL A 706 6.68 2.56 33.42
C VAL A 706 5.79 1.35 33.70
N GLY A 707 4.55 1.40 33.22
CA GLY A 707 3.52 0.39 33.45
C GLY A 707 2.60 0.66 34.66
N GLU A 708 2.95 1.59 35.54
CA GLU A 708 2.14 1.95 36.70
C GLU A 708 0.92 2.80 36.31
N THR A 709 -0.21 2.58 36.99
CA THR A 709 -1.47 3.30 36.77
C THR A 709 -1.75 4.28 37.89
N VAL A 710 -2.21 5.50 37.57
CA VAL A 710 -2.57 6.50 38.58
C VAL A 710 -3.87 7.23 38.21
N ARG A 711 -4.51 7.83 39.22
CA ARG A 711 -5.51 8.89 39.06
C ARG A 711 -4.93 10.19 39.58
N ARG A 712 -4.85 11.20 38.73
CA ARG A 712 -4.34 12.54 39.09
C ARG A 712 -5.46 13.42 39.63
N ALA A 713 -5.10 14.43 40.44
CA ALA A 713 -6.07 15.41 40.94
C ALA A 713 -6.74 16.18 39.77
N PRO A 714 -8.00 16.60 39.88
CA PRO A 714 -8.69 17.37 38.84
C PRO A 714 -7.96 18.65 38.43
N GLU A 715 -7.26 19.29 39.37
CA GLU A 715 -6.51 20.53 39.18
C GLU A 715 -5.14 20.31 38.52
N SER A 716 -4.67 19.06 38.42
CA SER A 716 -3.39 18.70 37.81
C SER A 716 -3.37 19.08 36.31
N PRO A 717 -2.26 19.64 35.79
CA PRO A 717 -2.16 20.03 34.38
C PRO A 717 -2.34 18.83 33.43
N VAL A 718 -2.00 17.62 33.89
CA VAL A 718 -2.26 16.36 33.17
C VAL A 718 -3.76 16.12 32.98
N THR A 719 -4.54 16.16 34.08
CA THR A 719 -6.00 15.95 34.04
C THR A 719 -6.69 17.03 33.22
N ARG A 720 -6.30 18.30 33.42
CA ARG A 720 -6.85 19.42 32.65
C ARG A 720 -6.58 19.32 31.16
N CYS A 721 -5.38 18.90 30.77
CA CYS A 721 -5.05 18.68 29.36
C CYS A 721 -5.91 17.57 28.74
N LEU A 722 -6.18 16.48 29.47
CA LEU A 722 -7.08 15.41 29.03
C LEU A 722 -8.53 15.88 28.86
N LEU A 723 -9.05 16.66 29.83
CA LEU A 723 -10.43 17.18 29.82
C LEU A 723 -10.63 18.24 28.73
N GLU A 724 -9.70 19.19 28.62
CA GLU A 724 -9.79 20.33 27.70
C GLU A 724 -9.30 19.96 26.28
N SER A 725 -8.57 18.86 26.13
CA SER A 725 -7.99 18.36 24.86
C SER A 725 -7.17 19.40 24.10
N ARG A 726 -6.45 20.26 24.83
CA ARG A 726 -5.56 21.31 24.33
C ARG A 726 -4.25 21.36 25.11
N THR A 727 -3.20 21.83 24.47
CA THR A 727 -1.88 21.99 25.09
C THR A 727 -1.92 23.03 26.22
N LEU A 728 -1.31 22.69 27.35
CA LEU A 728 -1.15 23.57 28.51
C LEU A 728 0.33 23.84 28.74
N VAL A 729 0.69 25.10 28.98
CA VAL A 729 2.08 25.54 29.13
C VAL A 729 2.19 26.47 30.34
N GLU A 730 3.08 26.14 31.27
CA GLU A 730 3.49 27.04 32.34
C GLU A 730 4.95 27.43 32.12
N ARG A 731 5.15 28.67 31.67
CA ARG A 731 6.46 29.22 31.35
C ARG A 731 7.31 29.50 32.58
N VAL A 732 6.66 29.74 33.72
CA VAL A 732 7.32 29.96 35.02
C VAL A 732 6.52 29.22 36.08
N LEU A 733 7.16 28.25 36.72
CA LEU A 733 6.61 27.51 37.86
C LEU A 733 6.92 28.25 39.16
N ASP A 734 5.89 28.64 39.91
CA ASP A 734 6.02 29.15 41.28
C ASP A 734 4.83 28.71 42.17
N ARG A 735 5.04 28.63 43.50
CA ARG A 735 4.03 28.16 44.48
C ARG A 735 2.76 29.03 44.60
N THR A 736 2.82 30.25 44.12
CA THR A 736 1.77 31.27 44.13
C THR A 736 0.94 31.25 42.84
N ASN A 737 1.58 31.05 41.68
CA ASN A 737 0.94 31.06 40.36
C ASN A 737 0.59 29.67 39.80
N SER A 738 1.11 28.59 40.40
CA SER A 738 0.84 27.19 40.01
C SER A 738 0.22 26.41 41.20
N PRO A 739 -1.08 26.62 41.52
CA PRO A 739 -1.72 26.01 42.71
C PRO A 739 -1.70 24.48 42.72
N TRP A 740 -1.63 23.85 41.54
CA TRP A 740 -1.57 22.40 41.40
C TRP A 740 -0.29 21.79 41.98
N VAL A 741 0.81 22.55 42.06
CA VAL A 741 2.11 22.08 42.60
C VAL A 741 1.99 21.69 44.08
N THR A 742 1.06 22.30 44.81
CA THR A 742 0.78 21.96 46.22
C THR A 742 -0.36 20.96 46.40
N VAL A 743 -1.12 20.66 45.33
CA VAL A 743 -2.33 19.80 45.36
C VAL A 743 -2.03 18.39 44.86
N ASP A 744 -1.17 18.24 43.85
CA ASP A 744 -0.68 16.93 43.38
C ASP A 744 0.66 16.62 44.07
N GLU A 745 0.61 16.00 45.25
CA GLU A 745 1.81 15.77 46.09
C GLU A 745 2.92 15.01 45.35
N THR A 746 2.57 14.08 44.46
CA THR A 746 3.56 13.24 43.76
C THR A 746 4.22 13.95 42.57
N LEU A 747 3.43 14.62 41.72
CA LEU A 747 3.99 15.39 40.60
C LEU A 747 4.67 16.67 41.13
N GLY A 748 4.01 17.39 42.03
CA GLY A 748 4.52 18.63 42.62
C GLY A 748 5.84 18.46 43.37
N ALA A 749 6.02 17.38 44.15
CA ALA A 749 7.27 17.10 44.86
C ALA A 749 8.43 16.88 43.89
N SER A 750 8.26 16.04 42.87
CA SER A 750 9.28 15.84 41.83
C SER A 750 9.69 17.15 41.17
N PHE A 751 8.73 18.02 40.82
CA PHE A 751 9.04 19.30 40.19
C PHE A 751 9.86 20.25 41.10
N LEU A 752 9.60 20.22 42.41
CA LEU A 752 10.33 21.02 43.40
C LEU A 752 11.72 20.47 43.70
N ASP A 753 11.85 19.15 43.89
CA ASP A 753 13.09 18.49 44.29
C ASP A 753 14.16 18.54 43.18
N TYR A 754 13.72 18.64 41.93
CA TYR A 754 14.58 18.57 40.75
C TYR A 754 14.75 19.88 39.96
N ASP A 755 14.26 21.00 40.51
CA ASP A 755 14.38 22.38 39.99
C ASP A 755 13.84 22.58 38.55
N PHE A 756 12.71 21.94 38.23
CA PHE A 756 12.01 22.23 36.98
C PHE A 756 11.33 23.61 37.06
N ARG A 757 11.56 24.45 36.04
CA ARG A 757 11.10 25.86 36.01
C ARG A 757 10.01 26.12 34.99
N SER A 758 9.80 25.21 34.04
CA SER A 758 8.75 25.30 33.05
C SER A 758 8.23 23.91 32.69
N VAL A 759 6.92 23.79 32.51
CA VAL A 759 6.24 22.55 32.12
C VAL A 759 5.32 22.79 30.93
N MET A 760 5.22 21.78 30.08
CA MET A 760 4.28 21.74 28.97
C MET A 760 3.61 20.37 28.93
N VAL A 761 2.29 20.35 28.79
CA VAL A 761 1.48 19.12 28.70
C VAL A 761 0.70 19.13 27.40
N VAL A 762 1.01 18.19 26.52
CA VAL A 762 0.46 18.10 25.16
C VAL A 762 -0.47 16.89 25.06
N PRO A 763 -1.70 17.02 24.51
CA PRO A 763 -2.61 15.89 24.39
C PRO A 763 -2.19 14.97 23.23
N VAL A 764 -2.13 13.67 23.49
CA VAL A 764 -1.86 12.64 22.47
C VAL A 764 -3.18 12.33 21.76
N ARG A 765 -3.41 12.92 20.59
CA ARG A 765 -4.69 12.82 19.87
C ARG A 765 -4.55 12.23 18.48
N ALA A 766 -5.40 11.27 18.15
CA ALA A 766 -5.47 10.67 16.82
C ALA A 766 -6.94 10.55 16.37
N ARG A 767 -7.23 10.96 15.13
CA ARG A 767 -8.55 10.82 14.48
C ARG A 767 -9.73 11.34 15.33
N GLY A 768 -9.51 12.42 16.08
CA GLY A 768 -10.52 13.06 16.93
C GLY A 768 -10.64 12.47 18.35
N VAL A 769 -9.91 11.41 18.69
CA VAL A 769 -9.92 10.76 20.01
C VAL A 769 -8.65 11.10 20.79
N THR A 770 -8.79 11.39 22.09
CA THR A 770 -7.67 11.62 23.01
C THR A 770 -7.21 10.29 23.60
N LEU A 771 -5.98 9.89 23.30
CA LEU A 771 -5.38 8.63 23.74
C LEU A 771 -4.63 8.78 25.07
N GLY A 772 -4.17 9.99 25.41
CA GLY A 772 -3.33 10.26 26.56
C GLY A 772 -2.75 11.67 26.55
N VAL A 773 -1.66 11.89 27.29
CA VAL A 773 -0.88 13.12 27.31
C VAL A 773 0.63 12.84 27.31
N ALA A 774 1.40 13.79 26.79
CA ALA A 774 2.84 13.85 26.92
C ALA A 774 3.24 15.09 27.73
N THR A 775 3.96 14.89 28.83
CA THR A 775 4.43 15.93 29.75
C THR A 775 5.92 16.18 29.52
N PHE A 776 6.28 17.44 29.29
CA PHE A 776 7.63 17.92 29.03
C PHE A 776 8.04 18.89 30.15
N ALA A 777 9.21 18.71 30.74
CA ALA A 777 9.73 19.56 31.80
C ALA A 777 11.15 20.07 31.48
N ARG A 778 11.40 21.36 31.75
CA ARG A 778 12.71 22.02 31.58
C ARG A 778 13.23 22.57 32.90
N SER A 779 14.52 22.33 33.15
CA SER A 779 15.29 22.95 34.21
C SER A 779 15.84 24.32 33.77
N ARG A 780 16.56 25.01 34.66
CA ARG A 780 17.19 26.32 34.37
C ARG A 780 18.18 26.28 33.17
N ARG A 781 18.65 25.10 32.76
CA ARG A 781 19.60 24.93 31.66
C ARG A 781 19.04 25.36 30.30
N LEU A 782 17.79 25.00 30.00
CA LEU A 782 17.16 25.21 28.69
C LEU A 782 16.28 26.46 28.61
N GLY A 783 16.02 27.13 29.74
CA GLY A 783 15.09 28.27 29.80
C GLY A 783 13.61 27.85 29.73
N PRO A 784 12.67 28.81 29.78
CA PRO A 784 11.23 28.52 29.69
C PRO A 784 10.82 28.02 28.30
N PHE A 785 9.69 27.31 28.19
CA PHE A 785 9.13 26.95 26.87
C PHE A 785 8.62 28.20 26.13
N GLU A 786 9.05 28.37 24.87
CA GLU A 786 8.59 29.41 23.95
C GLU A 786 7.54 28.87 22.98
N ASP A 787 6.83 29.75 22.25
CA ASP A 787 5.74 29.32 21.34
C ASP A 787 6.21 28.38 20.21
N ASP A 788 7.47 28.51 19.79
CA ASP A 788 8.06 27.61 18.80
C ASP A 788 8.35 26.21 19.36
N ASP A 789 8.69 26.10 20.65
CA ASP A 789 8.84 24.81 21.34
C ASP A 789 7.49 24.08 21.44
N VAL A 790 6.42 24.84 21.74
CA VAL A 790 5.06 24.30 21.84
C VAL A 790 4.63 23.69 20.50
N ARG A 791 4.83 24.43 19.40
CA ARG A 791 4.51 23.94 18.06
C ARG A 791 5.34 22.73 17.64
N LEU A 792 6.59 22.64 18.10
CA LEU A 792 7.45 21.49 17.84
C LEU A 792 6.97 20.24 18.59
N ALA A 793 6.66 20.39 19.87
CA ALA A 793 6.16 19.29 20.68
C ALA A 793 4.77 18.81 20.21
N GLU A 794 3.86 19.72 19.83
CA GLU A 794 2.57 19.35 19.25
C GLU A 794 2.71 18.53 17.96
N GLU A 795 3.64 18.90 17.08
CA GLU A 795 3.90 18.16 15.84
C GLU A 795 4.51 16.77 16.12
N LEU A 796 5.47 16.68 17.06
CA LEU A 796 6.07 15.40 17.48
C LEU A 796 5.01 14.47 18.10
N VAL A 797 4.22 14.98 19.03
CA VAL A 797 3.16 14.24 19.72
C VAL A 797 2.04 13.83 18.76
N SER A 798 1.68 14.68 17.80
CA SER A 798 0.68 14.37 16.76
C SER A 798 1.11 13.18 15.90
N ARG A 799 2.39 13.13 15.48
CA ARG A 799 2.94 12.00 14.71
C ARG A 799 2.99 10.72 15.53
N ALA A 800 3.46 10.81 16.77
CA ALA A 800 3.46 9.68 17.69
C ALA A 800 2.05 9.17 17.98
N ALA A 801 1.05 10.06 18.12
CA ALA A 801 -0.33 9.69 18.39
C ALA A 801 -0.93 8.81 17.28
N VAL A 802 -0.61 9.10 16.00
CA VAL A 802 -1.03 8.24 14.87
C VAL A 802 -0.40 6.86 14.95
N CYS A 803 0.89 6.79 15.29
CA CYS A 803 1.60 5.51 15.44
C CYS A 803 1.08 4.70 16.64
N ILE A 804 0.80 5.36 17.76
CA ILE A 804 0.18 4.78 18.96
C ILE A 804 -1.24 4.27 18.63
N ASP A 805 -2.05 5.02 17.87
CA ASP A 805 -3.38 4.56 17.42
C ASP A 805 -3.29 3.31 16.53
N ASN A 806 -2.31 3.28 15.62
CA ASN A 806 -2.09 2.13 14.76
C ASN A 806 -1.64 0.90 15.55
N ALA A 807 -0.68 1.06 16.48
CA ALA A 807 -0.24 -0.02 17.38
C ALA A 807 -1.40 -0.53 18.25
N ARG A 808 -2.23 0.37 18.82
CA ARG A 808 -3.43 0.00 19.58
C ARG A 808 -4.40 -0.85 18.77
N ARG A 809 -4.70 -0.45 17.53
CA ARG A 809 -5.60 -1.20 16.63
C ARG A 809 -5.06 -2.60 16.34
N PHE A 810 -3.76 -2.69 16.07
CA PHE A 810 -3.08 -3.96 15.85
C PHE A 810 -3.16 -4.87 17.08
N THR A 811 -2.91 -4.35 18.28
CA THR A 811 -3.07 -5.08 19.55
C THR A 811 -4.49 -5.60 19.75
N ARG A 812 -5.51 -4.79 19.42
CA ARG A 812 -6.92 -5.20 19.52
C ARG A 812 -7.25 -6.37 18.61
N GLU A 813 -6.84 -6.26 17.35
CA GLU A 813 -7.10 -7.28 16.33
C GLU A 813 -6.42 -8.61 16.70
N ARG A 814 -5.13 -8.57 17.09
CA ARG A 814 -4.37 -9.74 17.53
C ARG A 814 -4.97 -10.40 18.78
N THR A 815 -5.44 -9.61 19.75
CA THR A 815 -6.06 -10.12 20.99
C THR A 815 -7.40 -10.79 20.72
N ALA A 816 -8.23 -10.21 19.83
CA ALA A 816 -9.51 -10.77 19.44
C ALA A 816 -9.33 -12.11 18.69
N ALA A 817 -8.40 -12.15 17.74
CA ALA A 817 -8.09 -13.32 16.93
C ALA A 817 -7.60 -14.51 17.81
N ARG A 818 -6.64 -14.26 18.71
CA ARG A 818 -6.14 -15.28 19.68
C ARG A 818 -7.20 -15.79 20.64
N SER A 819 -8.09 -14.89 21.10
CA SER A 819 -9.19 -15.29 21.99
C SER A 819 -10.15 -16.23 21.27
N MET A 820 -10.51 -15.92 20.02
CA MET A 820 -11.37 -16.77 19.19
C MET A 820 -10.76 -18.16 18.98
N GLN A 821 -9.48 -18.24 18.63
CA GLN A 821 -8.77 -19.52 18.44
C GLN A 821 -8.76 -20.39 19.71
N ARG A 822 -8.54 -19.80 20.89
CA ARG A 822 -8.61 -20.52 22.17
C ARG A 822 -9.98 -21.13 22.47
N TYR A 823 -11.07 -20.51 21.98
CA TYR A 823 -12.42 -21.06 22.11
C TYR A 823 -12.72 -22.16 21.10
N LEU A 824 -12.00 -22.20 19.97
CA LEU A 824 -12.14 -23.25 18.95
C LEU A 824 -11.42 -24.55 19.31
N LEU A 825 -10.38 -24.48 20.14
CA LEU A 825 -9.67 -25.66 20.66
C LEU A 825 -10.37 -26.25 21.91
N PRO A 826 -10.22 -27.57 22.17
CA PRO A 826 -10.73 -28.19 23.37
C PRO A 826 -10.09 -27.59 24.64
N GLN A 827 -10.90 -27.16 25.60
CA GLN A 827 -10.41 -26.62 26.89
C GLN A 827 -10.11 -27.74 27.90
N ASP A 828 -10.88 -28.83 27.87
CA ASP A 828 -10.71 -30.01 28.72
C ASP A 828 -10.76 -31.29 27.87
N LEU A 829 -9.62 -31.97 27.75
CA LEU A 829 -9.54 -33.30 27.13
C LEU A 829 -9.66 -34.39 28.19
N THR A 830 -10.49 -35.41 27.95
CA THR A 830 -10.57 -36.57 28.84
C THR A 830 -10.51 -37.86 28.04
N GLY A 831 -9.49 -38.69 28.31
CA GLY A 831 -9.37 -40.04 27.74
C GLY A 831 -10.15 -41.12 28.50
N GLY A 832 -11.07 -40.72 29.40
CA GLY A 832 -11.85 -41.65 30.21
C GLY A 832 -10.96 -42.56 31.08
N SER A 833 -11.32 -43.84 31.17
CA SER A 833 -10.50 -44.89 31.79
C SER A 833 -9.48 -45.51 30.83
N ALA A 834 -9.66 -45.34 29.52
CA ALA A 834 -8.84 -45.95 28.48
C ALA A 834 -7.50 -45.26 28.24
N LEU A 835 -7.44 -43.93 28.40
CA LEU A 835 -6.26 -43.12 28.10
C LEU A 835 -6.01 -42.06 29.18
N ALA A 836 -4.76 -41.92 29.60
CA ALA A 836 -4.29 -40.68 30.22
C ALA A 836 -3.80 -39.74 29.11
N VAL A 837 -4.29 -38.50 29.07
CA VAL A 837 -4.01 -37.57 27.96
C VAL A 837 -3.41 -36.26 28.46
N ALA A 838 -2.54 -35.68 27.66
CA ALA A 838 -2.03 -34.32 27.84
C ALA A 838 -1.78 -33.69 26.46
N SER A 839 -2.04 -32.40 26.33
CA SER A 839 -1.93 -31.69 25.05
C SER A 839 -1.27 -30.34 25.19
N TRP A 840 -0.58 -29.92 24.13
CA TRP A 840 0.02 -28.61 24.01
C TRP A 840 -0.29 -28.02 22.65
N TYR A 841 -0.49 -26.71 22.65
CA TYR A 841 -0.69 -25.91 21.46
C TYR A 841 0.19 -24.67 21.58
N LEU A 842 1.15 -24.53 20.68
CA LEU A 842 2.02 -23.36 20.59
C LEU A 842 1.70 -22.63 19.28
N PRO A 843 1.10 -21.44 19.35
CA PRO A 843 0.78 -20.71 18.13
C PRO A 843 2.04 -20.15 17.47
N ALA A 844 2.04 -20.05 16.15
CA ALA A 844 3.11 -19.39 15.38
C ALA A 844 3.30 -17.92 15.81
N ASP A 845 4.52 -17.39 15.72
CA ASP A 845 4.78 -15.95 15.90
C ASP A 845 4.56 -15.14 14.61
N ALA A 846 3.55 -15.52 13.83
CA ALA A 846 3.14 -14.81 12.62
C ALA A 846 2.29 -13.56 12.96
N PRO A 847 2.28 -12.52 12.10
CA PRO A 847 1.52 -11.27 12.33
C PRO A 847 0.01 -11.47 12.53
N SER A 848 -0.55 -12.55 11.97
CA SER A 848 -1.96 -12.94 12.06
C SER A 848 -2.33 -13.64 13.38
N GLY A 849 -1.36 -14.26 14.07
CA GLY A 849 -1.48 -14.83 15.40
C GLY A 849 -2.56 -15.92 15.60
N VAL A 850 -3.03 -16.55 14.51
CA VAL A 850 -4.10 -17.56 14.50
C VAL A 850 -3.78 -18.64 13.47
N GLY A 851 -4.05 -19.89 13.85
CA GLY A 851 -3.54 -21.09 13.21
C GLY A 851 -4.56 -22.12 12.75
N GLY A 852 -4.10 -23.01 11.85
CA GLY A 852 -4.88 -24.12 11.26
C GLY A 852 -4.83 -25.42 12.07
N ASP A 853 -3.80 -25.61 12.89
CA ASP A 853 -3.57 -26.81 13.70
C ASP A 853 -4.65 -27.08 14.75
N TRP A 854 -4.99 -28.35 14.94
CA TRP A 854 -5.94 -28.78 15.96
C TRP A 854 -5.79 -30.25 16.36
N PHE A 855 -6.43 -30.57 17.50
CA PHE A 855 -6.55 -31.92 18.02
C PHE A 855 -7.87 -32.10 18.77
N ASP A 856 -8.30 -33.35 18.97
CA ASP A 856 -9.42 -33.68 19.85
C ASP A 856 -9.28 -35.09 20.45
N VAL A 857 -9.95 -35.32 21.58
CA VAL A 857 -10.07 -36.64 22.22
C VAL A 857 -11.53 -36.93 22.44
N ILE A 858 -12.07 -37.91 21.71
CA ILE A 858 -13.51 -38.15 21.60
C ILE A 858 -13.84 -39.51 22.23
N PRO A 859 -14.61 -39.55 23.33
CA PRO A 859 -15.12 -40.80 23.89
C PRO A 859 -16.09 -41.48 22.91
N LEU A 860 -15.87 -42.76 22.64
CA LEU A 860 -16.69 -43.60 21.76
C LEU A 860 -17.45 -44.66 22.57
N SER A 861 -18.24 -45.49 21.87
CA SER A 861 -18.92 -46.63 22.49
C SER A 861 -17.93 -47.71 22.97
N GLY A 862 -18.32 -48.47 24.01
CA GLY A 862 -17.53 -49.59 24.51
C GLY A 862 -16.29 -49.18 25.31
N ALA A 863 -16.31 -48.00 25.96
CA ALA A 863 -15.16 -47.39 26.65
C ALA A 863 -13.96 -47.06 25.74
N ARG A 864 -14.12 -47.16 24.42
CA ARG A 864 -13.10 -46.80 23.42
C ARG A 864 -12.94 -45.28 23.35
N VAL A 865 -11.77 -44.85 22.88
CA VAL A 865 -11.47 -43.42 22.74
C VAL A 865 -10.82 -43.17 21.39
N ALA A 866 -11.30 -42.15 20.68
CA ALA A 866 -10.67 -41.64 19.48
C ALA A 866 -9.73 -40.47 19.78
N LEU A 867 -8.59 -40.46 19.11
CA LEU A 867 -7.59 -39.41 19.09
C LEU A 867 -7.53 -38.82 17.70
N VAL A 868 -7.48 -37.49 17.62
CA VAL A 868 -7.45 -36.77 16.34
C VAL A 868 -6.39 -35.68 16.40
N VAL A 869 -5.64 -35.54 15.32
CA VAL A 869 -4.78 -34.38 15.04
C VAL A 869 -4.96 -34.00 13.58
N GLY A 870 -4.87 -32.72 13.26
CA GLY A 870 -4.93 -32.26 11.89
C GLY A 870 -4.44 -30.83 11.74
N ASP A 871 -4.20 -30.46 10.49
CA ASP A 871 -3.74 -29.14 10.09
C ASP A 871 -4.52 -28.67 8.85
N VAL A 872 -4.78 -27.36 8.77
CA VAL A 872 -5.41 -26.68 7.64
C VAL A 872 -4.39 -25.74 7.03
N ALA A 873 -4.07 -25.96 5.75
CA ALA A 873 -3.09 -25.14 5.05
C ALA A 873 -3.43 -23.64 5.10
N GLY A 874 -2.45 -22.84 5.54
CA GLY A 874 -2.50 -21.38 5.62
C GLY A 874 -2.73 -20.85 7.04
N HIS A 875 -2.50 -19.54 7.22
CA HIS A 875 -2.56 -18.90 8.53
C HIS A 875 -3.63 -17.79 8.60
N GLY A 876 -4.18 -17.55 9.78
CA GLY A 876 -5.15 -16.47 10.05
C GLY A 876 -6.58 -16.96 10.30
N ILE A 877 -7.51 -16.01 10.34
CA ILE A 877 -8.90 -16.25 10.79
C ILE A 877 -9.64 -17.27 9.91
N ASN A 878 -9.36 -17.30 8.59
CA ASN A 878 -9.99 -18.26 7.67
C ASN A 878 -9.54 -19.71 7.91
N ALA A 879 -8.25 -19.92 8.23
CA ALA A 879 -7.71 -21.22 8.58
C ALA A 879 -8.33 -21.74 9.88
N ALA A 880 -8.34 -20.92 10.93
CA ALA A 880 -8.98 -21.29 12.21
C ALA A 880 -10.49 -21.53 12.08
N ALA A 881 -11.20 -20.74 11.26
CA ALA A 881 -12.62 -20.97 11.00
C ALA A 881 -12.86 -22.33 10.34
N THR A 882 -12.00 -22.74 9.41
CA THR A 882 -12.14 -24.04 8.76
C THR A 882 -11.72 -25.19 9.66
N MET A 883 -10.64 -25.03 10.42
CA MET A 883 -10.26 -25.94 11.50
C MET A 883 -11.43 -26.21 12.44
N GLY A 884 -12.12 -25.16 12.89
CA GLY A 884 -13.31 -25.29 13.75
C GLY A 884 -14.44 -26.09 13.09
N ARG A 885 -14.66 -25.93 11.77
CA ARG A 885 -15.64 -26.72 11.01
C ARG A 885 -15.23 -28.19 10.89
N LEU A 886 -13.97 -28.47 10.56
CA LEU A 886 -13.44 -29.83 10.42
C LEU A 886 -13.50 -30.57 11.75
N ARG A 887 -13.08 -29.92 12.85
CA ARG A 887 -13.15 -30.49 14.19
C ARG A 887 -14.57 -30.89 14.58
N VAL A 888 -15.55 -30.00 14.34
CA VAL A 888 -16.97 -30.31 14.58
C VAL A 888 -17.44 -31.45 13.69
N ALA A 889 -17.08 -31.47 12.40
CA ALA A 889 -17.44 -32.53 11.48
C ALA A 889 -16.90 -33.90 11.91
N VAL A 890 -15.61 -33.98 12.27
CA VAL A 890 -14.99 -35.22 12.79
C VAL A 890 -15.70 -35.67 14.06
N ARG A 891 -16.01 -34.77 14.98
CA ARG A 891 -16.75 -35.12 16.20
C ARG A 891 -18.15 -35.65 15.91
N THR A 892 -18.84 -35.09 14.91
CA THR A 892 -20.15 -35.59 14.46
C THR A 892 -20.03 -36.98 13.82
N LEU A 893 -19.05 -37.19 12.94
CA LEU A 893 -18.82 -38.48 12.28
C LEU A 893 -18.36 -39.56 13.26
N ALA A 894 -17.51 -39.22 14.24
CA ALA A 894 -17.06 -40.12 15.28
C ALA A 894 -18.21 -40.65 16.15
N ASN A 895 -19.26 -39.84 16.38
CA ASN A 895 -20.46 -40.29 17.10
C ASN A 895 -21.27 -41.35 16.34
N LEU A 896 -21.00 -41.57 15.05
CA LEU A 896 -21.57 -42.65 14.25
C LEU A 896 -20.79 -43.97 14.37
N ASP A 897 -19.73 -44.02 15.19
CA ASP A 897 -18.87 -45.20 15.39
C ASP A 897 -18.29 -45.79 14.08
N LEU A 898 -17.98 -44.92 13.11
CA LEU A 898 -17.34 -45.30 11.84
C LEU A 898 -15.90 -45.80 12.06
N SER A 899 -15.40 -46.67 11.17
CA SER A 899 -13.98 -47.02 11.14
C SER A 899 -13.14 -45.80 10.71
N PRO A 900 -11.84 -45.74 11.08
CA PRO A 900 -10.98 -44.60 10.73
C PRO A 900 -10.94 -44.28 9.23
N ASP A 901 -10.87 -45.30 8.37
CA ASP A 901 -10.88 -45.18 6.91
C ASP A 901 -12.20 -44.61 6.37
N GLU A 902 -13.35 -45.12 6.83
CA GLU A 902 -14.66 -44.61 6.41
C GLU A 902 -14.91 -43.19 6.94
N LEU A 903 -14.47 -42.88 8.16
CA LEU A 903 -14.59 -41.53 8.71
C LEU A 903 -13.82 -40.52 7.88
N LEU A 904 -12.57 -40.82 7.50
CA LEU A 904 -11.77 -39.93 6.66
C LEU A 904 -12.37 -39.79 5.26
N ALA A 905 -12.92 -40.86 4.67
CA ALA A 905 -13.64 -40.77 3.39
C ALA A 905 -14.86 -39.84 3.46
N ARG A 906 -15.68 -39.94 4.53
CA ARG A 906 -16.82 -39.03 4.73
C ARG A 906 -16.40 -37.59 5.00
N LEU A 907 -15.26 -37.40 5.68
CA LEU A 907 -14.70 -36.08 5.92
C LEU A 907 -14.21 -35.45 4.61
N ASP A 908 -13.56 -36.23 3.74
CA ASP A 908 -13.12 -35.81 2.41
C ASP A 908 -14.29 -35.35 1.53
N ASP A 909 -15.37 -36.14 1.48
CA ASP A 909 -16.62 -35.78 0.79
C ASP A 909 -17.19 -34.44 1.28
N LEU A 910 -17.17 -34.20 2.60
CA LEU A 910 -17.64 -32.94 3.20
C LEU A 910 -16.75 -31.75 2.81
N VAL A 911 -15.43 -31.93 2.76
CA VAL A 911 -14.49 -30.88 2.34
C VAL A 911 -14.68 -30.55 0.87
N ILE A 912 -14.82 -31.55 0.00
CA ILE A 912 -15.12 -31.37 -1.43
C ILE A 912 -16.44 -30.60 -1.62
N GLY A 913 -17.49 -30.94 -0.86
CA GLY A 913 -18.77 -30.23 -0.89
C GLY A 913 -18.67 -28.76 -0.42
N LEU A 914 -17.87 -28.48 0.61
CA LEU A 914 -17.63 -27.12 1.11
C LEU A 914 -16.89 -26.25 0.09
N MET A 915 -16.00 -26.84 -0.72
CA MET A 915 -15.30 -26.16 -1.81
C MET A 915 -16.24 -25.89 -3.01
N GLY A 916 -17.11 -26.84 -3.37
CA GLY A 916 -18.04 -26.69 -4.49
C GLY A 916 -19.25 -25.77 -4.23
N ALA A 917 -19.67 -25.60 -2.98
CA ALA A 917 -20.83 -24.77 -2.62
C ALA A 917 -20.57 -23.25 -2.69
N HIS A 918 -19.31 -22.81 -2.82
CA HIS A 918 -18.99 -21.38 -3.02
C HIS A 918 -19.10 -20.93 -4.49
N ASP A 919 -19.40 -21.82 -5.43
CA ASP A 919 -19.40 -21.52 -6.88
C ASP A 919 -20.78 -21.47 -7.55
N ILE A 920 -21.91 -21.71 -6.86
CA ILE A 920 -23.20 -21.94 -7.56
C ILE A 920 -24.24 -20.80 -7.46
N ASP A 921 -24.14 -19.77 -6.60
CA ASP A 921 -25.23 -18.76 -6.49
C ASP A 921 -24.85 -17.30 -6.13
N ALA A 922 -23.69 -16.78 -6.56
CA ALA A 922 -23.37 -15.35 -6.40
C ALA A 922 -22.84 -14.70 -7.70
N PRO A 923 -23.50 -13.67 -8.27
CA PRO A 923 -22.97 -12.88 -9.38
C PRO A 923 -21.76 -12.02 -8.95
N PHE A 924 -20.58 -12.64 -9.04
CA PHE A 924 -19.21 -12.11 -9.14
C PHE A 924 -18.89 -10.75 -8.51
N ALA A 925 -18.62 -10.78 -7.20
CA ALA A 925 -17.62 -9.93 -6.57
C ALA A 925 -16.32 -10.74 -6.42
N ALA A 926 -15.18 -10.21 -6.88
CA ALA A 926 -13.86 -10.73 -6.53
C ALA A 926 -12.84 -9.58 -6.47
N GLU A 927 -12.65 -9.09 -5.24
CA GLU A 927 -11.47 -8.41 -4.73
C GLU A 927 -10.38 -9.46 -4.36
N ASP A 928 -9.12 -9.01 -4.24
CA ASP A 928 -8.01 -9.64 -3.50
C ASP A 928 -7.27 -10.88 -4.05
N GLU A 929 -6.36 -10.66 -5.00
CA GLU A 929 -5.12 -11.46 -5.13
C GLU A 929 -4.10 -11.05 -4.05
N ALA A 930 -4.43 -11.38 -2.81
CA ALA A 930 -3.49 -11.68 -1.73
C ALA A 930 -4.08 -12.65 -0.68
N THR A 931 -5.34 -13.06 -0.83
CA THR A 931 -6.06 -13.98 0.07
C THR A 931 -6.81 -15.09 -0.67
N GLY A 932 -6.60 -15.23 -1.98
CA GLY A 932 -7.13 -16.32 -2.80
C GLY A 932 -6.14 -17.47 -3.01
N THR A 933 -5.45 -17.94 -1.97
CA THR A 933 -4.94 -19.32 -2.02
C THR A 933 -6.17 -20.22 -2.02
N ALA A 934 -6.44 -20.81 -3.18
CA ALA A 934 -7.30 -21.97 -3.32
C ALA A 934 -7.06 -22.90 -2.12
N PHE A 935 -8.14 -23.32 -1.46
CA PHE A 935 -8.13 -24.23 -0.32
C PHE A 935 -7.24 -25.45 -0.65
N LEU A 936 -5.96 -25.40 -0.26
CA LEU A 936 -4.92 -26.35 -0.68
C LEU A 936 -4.77 -27.40 0.40
N GLY A 937 -5.77 -28.27 0.55
CA GLY A 937 -5.72 -29.46 1.39
C GLY A 937 -5.77 -29.19 2.91
N ALA A 938 -6.51 -30.04 3.62
CA ALA A 938 -6.35 -30.19 5.07
C ALA A 938 -5.77 -31.58 5.36
N THR A 939 -4.89 -31.70 6.34
CA THR A 939 -4.37 -32.99 6.78
C THR A 939 -5.07 -33.45 8.05
N CYS A 940 -5.21 -34.76 8.24
CA CYS A 940 -5.88 -35.33 9.41
C CYS A 940 -5.38 -36.75 9.69
N LEU A 941 -5.13 -37.06 10.96
CA LEU A 941 -4.93 -38.42 11.45
C LEU A 941 -6.02 -38.73 12.48
N TYR A 942 -6.66 -39.89 12.31
CA TYR A 942 -7.70 -40.39 13.21
C TYR A 942 -7.32 -41.78 13.73
N ALA A 943 -7.27 -41.92 15.05
CA ALA A 943 -6.92 -43.17 15.73
C ALA A 943 -7.99 -43.55 16.76
N VAL A 944 -8.32 -44.83 16.88
CA VAL A 944 -9.29 -45.37 17.85
C VAL A 944 -8.61 -46.44 18.68
N TYR A 945 -8.53 -46.23 19.99
CA TYR A 945 -7.99 -47.21 20.94
C TYR A 945 -9.12 -47.90 21.72
N ASP A 946 -9.07 -49.24 21.77
CA ASP A 946 -9.95 -50.07 22.57
C ASP A 946 -9.22 -50.62 23.82
N PRO A 947 -9.59 -50.19 25.04
CA PRO A 947 -8.92 -50.62 26.26
C PRO A 947 -9.20 -52.08 26.66
N VAL A 948 -10.18 -52.74 26.02
CA VAL A 948 -10.52 -54.14 26.29
C VAL A 948 -9.71 -55.07 25.40
N SER A 949 -9.69 -54.82 24.09
CA SER A 949 -8.95 -55.64 23.12
C SER A 949 -7.48 -55.22 22.96
N ARG A 950 -7.09 -54.04 23.47
CA ARG A 950 -5.76 -53.41 23.30
C ARG A 950 -5.44 -53.01 21.86
N LEU A 951 -6.40 -53.12 20.95
CA LEU A 951 -6.22 -52.77 19.56
C LEU A 951 -6.37 -51.27 19.37
N CYS A 952 -5.43 -50.69 18.63
CA CYS A 952 -5.51 -49.34 18.12
C CYS A 952 -5.64 -49.37 16.60
N SER A 953 -6.74 -48.84 16.08
CA SER A 953 -6.99 -48.70 14.65
C SER A 953 -6.73 -47.27 14.21
N MET A 954 -5.94 -47.05 13.16
CA MET A 954 -5.51 -45.71 12.74
C MET A 954 -5.56 -45.55 11.22
N ALA A 955 -5.91 -44.35 10.76
CA ALA A 955 -5.81 -43.94 9.36
C ALA A 955 -5.34 -42.48 9.26
N ARG A 956 -4.69 -42.10 8.16
CA ARG A 956 -4.19 -40.74 7.92
C ARG A 956 -4.48 -40.22 6.52
N ALA A 957 -4.84 -38.95 6.43
CA ALA A 957 -5.04 -38.17 5.21
C ALA A 957 -3.96 -37.08 5.15
N GLY A 958 -2.88 -37.33 4.41
CA GLY A 958 -1.75 -36.41 4.21
C GLY A 958 -0.95 -36.02 5.46
N HIS A 959 -1.34 -36.50 6.64
CA HIS A 959 -0.73 -36.10 7.92
C HIS A 959 0.51 -36.94 8.27
N LEU A 960 1.32 -36.43 9.22
CA LEU A 960 2.50 -37.14 9.73
C LEU A 960 2.11 -38.44 10.46
N PRO A 961 2.94 -39.49 10.35
CA PRO A 961 2.71 -40.74 11.08
C PRO A 961 2.87 -40.53 12.60
N PRO A 962 2.17 -41.30 13.43
CA PRO A 962 2.24 -41.17 14.87
C PRO A 962 3.50 -41.87 15.41
N MET A 963 3.98 -41.39 16.56
CA MET A 963 5.09 -42.05 17.27
C MET A 963 4.54 -42.86 18.44
N ILE A 964 4.96 -44.12 18.52
CA ILE A 964 4.57 -45.06 19.57
C ILE A 964 5.79 -45.33 20.44
N VAL A 965 5.64 -45.16 21.76
CA VAL A 965 6.68 -45.52 22.72
C VAL A 965 6.19 -46.67 23.57
N ALA A 966 6.90 -47.79 23.48
CA ALA A 966 6.63 -48.95 24.30
C ALA A 966 6.93 -48.66 25.80
N PRO A 967 6.37 -49.45 26.74
CA PRO A 967 6.59 -49.23 28.17
C PRO A 967 8.07 -49.31 28.60
N ASP A 968 8.91 -50.00 27.82
CA ASP A 968 10.36 -50.11 28.02
C ASP A 968 11.16 -48.88 27.54
N GLY A 969 10.49 -47.90 26.91
CA GLY A 969 11.08 -46.67 26.40
C GLY A 969 11.51 -46.73 24.92
N ALA A 970 11.30 -47.85 24.22
CA ALA A 970 11.57 -47.92 22.78
C ALA A 970 10.55 -47.08 22.01
N ALA A 971 11.02 -46.03 21.32
CA ALA A 971 10.20 -45.15 20.48
C ALA A 971 10.33 -45.57 19.00
N ASP A 972 9.20 -45.78 18.33
CA ASP A 972 9.13 -46.15 16.91
C ASP A 972 8.05 -45.33 16.18
N ILE A 973 8.29 -45.06 14.90
CA ILE A 973 7.31 -44.38 14.04
C ILE A 973 6.46 -45.44 13.37
N LEU A 974 5.15 -45.39 13.60
CA LEU A 974 4.25 -46.39 13.03
C LEU A 974 4.03 -46.11 11.53
N ASP A 975 4.48 -47.02 10.68
CA ASP A 975 4.30 -46.92 9.23
C ASP A 975 2.83 -47.14 8.84
N LEU A 976 2.10 -46.04 8.67
CA LEU A 976 0.70 -46.01 8.22
C LEU A 976 0.62 -45.71 6.72
N PRO A 977 -0.28 -46.37 5.96
CA PRO A 977 -0.51 -46.07 4.55
C PRO A 977 -0.81 -44.57 4.36
N ALA A 978 -0.10 -43.93 3.43
CA ALA A 978 -0.26 -42.51 3.18
C ALA A 978 -1.48 -42.25 2.28
N GLY A 979 -2.58 -41.76 2.85
CA GLY A 979 -3.69 -41.19 2.09
C GLY A 979 -3.38 -39.76 1.63
N PRO A 980 -4.04 -39.24 0.56
CA PRO A 980 -3.88 -37.85 0.14
C PRO A 980 -4.43 -36.87 1.20
N PRO A 981 -4.01 -35.59 1.20
CA PRO A 981 -4.72 -34.55 1.94
C PRO A 981 -6.21 -34.47 1.57
N LEU A 982 -7.04 -34.08 2.53
CA LEU A 982 -8.49 -33.90 2.36
C LEU A 982 -8.80 -32.84 1.31
N GLY A 983 -9.78 -33.07 0.46
CA GLY A 983 -10.23 -32.20 -0.63
C GLY A 983 -9.70 -32.60 -2.01
N LEU A 984 -8.80 -33.59 -2.11
CA LEU A 984 -8.25 -34.01 -3.40
C LEU A 984 -9.13 -35.05 -4.11
N GLY A 985 -9.87 -35.91 -3.40
CA GLY A 985 -10.94 -36.76 -3.98
C GLY A 985 -10.52 -37.89 -4.95
N TYR A 986 -9.23 -38.23 -5.04
CA TYR A 986 -8.74 -39.19 -6.05
C TYR A 986 -8.36 -40.59 -5.52
N LEU A 987 -8.20 -40.79 -4.21
CA LEU A 987 -7.72 -42.06 -3.62
C LEU A 987 -8.45 -42.41 -2.30
N PRO A 988 -8.73 -43.71 -2.04
CA PRO A 988 -9.31 -44.15 -0.77
C PRO A 988 -8.30 -44.10 0.38
N PHE A 989 -8.81 -43.97 1.61
CA PHE A 989 -8.01 -44.07 2.84
C PHE A 989 -7.97 -45.52 3.33
N GLU A 990 -6.83 -45.94 3.90
CA GLU A 990 -6.64 -47.28 4.47
C GLU A 990 -6.35 -47.19 5.97
N SER A 991 -6.85 -48.14 6.75
CA SER A 991 -6.65 -48.22 8.19
C SER A 991 -5.79 -49.43 8.59
N ILE A 992 -4.88 -49.23 9.54
CA ILE A 992 -4.08 -50.30 10.17
C ILE A 992 -4.58 -50.54 11.59
N GLU A 993 -4.54 -51.80 12.03
CA GLU A 993 -4.78 -52.21 13.41
C GLU A 993 -3.47 -52.69 14.03
N THR A 994 -3.13 -52.19 15.21
CA THR A 994 -1.93 -52.57 15.98
C THR A 994 -2.30 -52.82 17.43
N GLU A 995 -1.76 -53.88 18.04
CA GLU A 995 -1.91 -54.14 19.47
C GLU A 995 -0.91 -53.30 20.27
N LEU A 996 -1.39 -52.57 21.28
CA LEU A 996 -0.55 -51.74 22.14
C LEU A 996 -0.54 -52.28 23.57
N GLU A 997 0.65 -52.43 24.14
CA GLU A 997 0.80 -52.85 25.53
C GLU A 997 0.24 -51.81 26.51
N ASP A 998 -0.10 -52.25 27.72
CA ASP A 998 -0.52 -51.34 28.79
C ASP A 998 0.61 -50.35 29.14
N GLY A 999 0.29 -49.07 29.23
CA GLY A 999 1.28 -48.02 29.51
C GLY A 999 2.06 -47.49 28.30
N SER A 1000 1.82 -48.02 27.10
CA SER A 1000 2.36 -47.49 25.84
C SER A 1000 1.95 -46.03 25.63
N LEU A 1001 2.81 -45.21 25.04
CA LEU A 1001 2.55 -43.81 24.77
C LEU A 1001 2.33 -43.59 23.27
N ILE A 1002 1.20 -43.00 22.90
CA ILE A 1002 0.90 -42.54 21.55
C ILE A 1002 1.15 -41.03 21.52
N ALA A 1003 2.03 -40.58 20.63
CA ALA A 1003 2.30 -39.17 20.38
C ALA A 1003 1.81 -38.78 18.97
N LEU A 1004 0.84 -37.87 18.93
CA LEU A 1004 0.34 -37.23 17.71
C LEU A 1004 0.82 -35.78 17.69
N TYR A 1005 1.30 -35.31 16.53
CA TYR A 1005 1.93 -34.01 16.40
C TYR A 1005 1.78 -33.44 14.99
N THR A 1006 1.85 -32.12 14.88
CA THR A 1006 1.87 -31.41 13.59
C THR A 1006 3.29 -31.09 13.16
N ASP A 1007 3.46 -30.64 11.92
CA ASP A 1007 4.74 -30.32 11.31
C ASP A 1007 5.46 -29.17 12.02
N GLY A 1008 4.76 -28.14 12.52
CA GLY A 1008 5.41 -27.03 13.23
C GLY A 1008 6.13 -27.41 14.54
N LEU A 1009 5.95 -28.64 15.05
CA LEU A 1009 6.75 -29.18 16.15
C LEU A 1009 8.11 -29.74 15.68
N ILE A 1010 8.20 -30.23 14.44
CA ILE A 1010 9.37 -30.94 13.90
C ILE A 1010 10.12 -30.13 12.83
N GLU A 1011 9.43 -29.31 12.04
CA GLU A 1011 9.98 -28.45 11.01
C GLU A 1011 10.49 -27.13 11.60
N SER A 1012 11.71 -26.76 11.26
CA SER A 1012 12.22 -25.41 11.51
C SER A 1012 12.98 -24.93 10.27
N VAL A 1013 13.05 -23.62 10.05
CA VAL A 1013 13.61 -22.98 8.83
C VAL A 1013 15.01 -23.48 8.46
N ASP A 1014 15.76 -24.00 9.43
CA ASP A 1014 17.14 -24.47 9.27
C ASP A 1014 17.30 -26.00 9.28
N ARG A 1015 16.22 -26.81 9.31
CA ARG A 1015 16.32 -28.27 9.58
C ARG A 1015 15.35 -29.14 8.78
N ASP A 1016 15.86 -30.33 8.44
CA ASP A 1016 15.14 -31.41 7.77
C ASP A 1016 14.19 -32.17 8.73
N ILE A 1017 13.09 -32.69 8.20
CA ILE A 1017 11.99 -33.36 8.92
C ILE A 1017 12.50 -34.59 9.68
N ASP A 1018 13.36 -35.40 9.04
CA ASP A 1018 13.90 -36.64 9.62
C ASP A 1018 14.70 -36.40 10.91
N VAL A 1019 15.39 -35.25 10.99
CA VAL A 1019 16.14 -34.84 12.18
C VAL A 1019 15.19 -34.43 13.30
N GLY A 1020 14.09 -33.75 12.97
CA GLY A 1020 13.03 -33.39 13.91
C GLY A 1020 12.39 -34.64 14.53
N LEU A 1021 12.03 -35.61 13.69
CA LEU A 1021 11.45 -36.90 14.11
C LEU A 1021 12.38 -37.69 15.03
N SER A 1022 13.68 -37.78 14.70
CA SER A 1022 14.66 -38.47 15.54
C SER A 1022 14.76 -37.85 16.95
N ARG A 1023 14.78 -36.52 17.03
CA ARG A 1023 14.84 -35.80 18.32
C ARG A 1023 13.56 -35.93 19.13
N LEU A 1024 12.41 -36.00 18.47
CA LEU A 1024 11.14 -36.31 19.13
C LEU A 1024 11.19 -37.71 19.76
N GLY A 1025 11.74 -38.70 19.04
CA GLY A 1025 12.00 -40.04 19.55
C GLY A 1025 12.87 -40.03 20.80
N ASP A 1026 14.04 -39.38 20.73
CA ASP A 1026 14.95 -39.25 21.87
C ASP A 1026 14.29 -38.57 23.07
N ALA A 1027 13.51 -37.51 22.82
CA ALA A 1027 12.82 -36.75 23.86
C ALA A 1027 11.64 -37.52 24.48
N LEU A 1028 11.10 -38.54 23.82
CA LEU A 1028 10.03 -39.39 24.33
C LEU A 1028 10.54 -40.70 24.95
N ALA A 1029 11.71 -41.19 24.54
CA ALA A 1029 12.28 -42.48 24.95
C ALA A 1029 12.56 -42.61 26.46
N ALA A 1030 12.79 -41.51 27.18
CA ALA A 1030 13.06 -41.53 28.63
C ALA A 1030 11.77 -41.34 29.45
N PRO A 1031 11.20 -42.37 30.10
CA PRO A 1031 9.90 -42.24 30.77
C PRO A 1031 9.96 -41.26 31.95
N LEU A 1032 9.03 -40.29 32.00
CA LEU A 1032 8.84 -39.40 33.14
C LEU A 1032 7.54 -39.75 33.90
N PRO A 1033 7.43 -39.42 35.20
CA PRO A 1033 6.29 -39.78 36.04
C PRO A 1033 4.95 -39.25 35.53
N THR A 1034 4.95 -38.06 34.92
CA THR A 1034 3.74 -37.45 34.38
C THR A 1034 3.84 -37.15 32.89
N LEU A 1035 2.71 -37.20 32.20
CA LEU A 1035 2.61 -36.77 30.81
C LEU A 1035 2.93 -35.27 30.68
N ALA A 1036 2.56 -34.47 31.67
CA ALA A 1036 2.83 -33.03 31.70
C ALA A 1036 4.34 -32.72 31.62
N GLU A 1037 5.16 -33.43 32.40
CA GLU A 1037 6.62 -33.30 32.37
C GLU A 1037 7.20 -33.83 31.06
N THR A 1038 6.66 -34.93 30.55
CA THR A 1038 7.07 -35.52 29.27
C THR A 1038 6.88 -34.53 28.12
N GLY A 1039 5.69 -33.98 27.94
CA GLY A 1039 5.43 -33.03 26.86
C GLY A 1039 6.18 -31.72 27.02
N ARG A 1040 6.40 -31.25 28.26
CA ARG A 1040 7.24 -30.07 28.49
C ARG A 1040 8.69 -30.29 28.06
N ARG A 1041 9.27 -31.45 28.38
CA ARG A 1041 10.60 -31.84 27.89
C ARG A 1041 10.65 -31.90 26.36
N VAL A 1042 9.61 -32.44 25.72
CA VAL A 1042 9.53 -32.48 24.25
C VAL A 1042 9.55 -31.08 23.66
N ILE A 1043 8.71 -30.18 24.18
CA ILE A 1043 8.67 -28.76 23.74
C ILE A 1043 10.02 -28.09 23.95
N ASP A 1044 10.60 -28.19 25.15
CA ASP A 1044 11.88 -27.54 25.48
C ASP A 1044 13.05 -28.11 24.66
N SER A 1045 12.95 -29.37 24.21
CA SER A 1045 13.99 -30.03 23.40
C SER A 1045 13.89 -29.69 21.92
N LEU A 1046 12.67 -29.60 21.39
CA LEU A 1046 12.41 -29.38 19.96
C LEU A 1046 12.38 -27.90 19.60
N LEU A 1047 11.82 -27.04 20.46
CA LEU A 1047 11.63 -25.62 20.20
C LEU A 1047 12.60 -24.77 21.03
N THR A 1048 13.45 -23.99 20.35
CA THR A 1048 14.37 -23.03 20.99
C THR A 1048 13.81 -21.60 21.07
N GLY A 1049 12.59 -21.41 20.59
CA GLY A 1049 11.88 -20.12 20.49
C GLY A 1049 10.44 -20.34 20.01
N PRO A 1050 9.70 -19.27 19.66
CA PRO A 1050 8.38 -19.41 19.05
C PRO A 1050 8.46 -20.22 17.76
N PRO A 1051 7.52 -21.17 17.52
CA PRO A 1051 7.56 -21.98 16.31
C PRO A 1051 7.24 -21.12 15.08
N ALA A 1052 7.79 -21.52 13.92
CA ALA A 1052 7.62 -20.82 12.65
C ALA A 1052 6.20 -21.02 12.08
N ASP A 1053 5.63 -22.20 12.32
CA ASP A 1053 4.22 -22.52 12.12
C ASP A 1053 3.56 -22.87 13.46
N ASP A 1054 2.25 -23.10 13.49
CA ASP A 1054 1.60 -23.61 14.69
C ASP A 1054 2.11 -25.01 15.03
N ALA A 1055 2.19 -25.32 16.32
CA ALA A 1055 2.66 -26.62 16.78
C ALA A 1055 1.65 -27.20 17.77
N ALA A 1056 1.10 -28.36 17.42
CA ALA A 1056 0.25 -29.16 18.28
C ALA A 1056 0.97 -30.45 18.69
N LEU A 1057 0.80 -30.84 19.96
CA LEU A 1057 1.26 -32.11 20.50
C LEU A 1057 0.16 -32.70 21.37
N LEU A 1058 -0.27 -33.93 21.05
CA LEU A 1058 -1.20 -34.71 21.85
C LEU A 1058 -0.52 -36.02 22.26
N LEU A 1059 -0.33 -36.18 23.58
CA LEU A 1059 0.22 -37.37 24.20
C LEU A 1059 -0.91 -38.17 24.86
N ALA A 1060 -0.99 -39.46 24.56
CA ALA A 1060 -1.98 -40.37 25.13
C ALA A 1060 -1.31 -41.67 25.60
N ARG A 1061 -1.35 -41.93 26.91
CA ARG A 1061 -0.85 -43.18 27.49
C ARG A 1061 -1.98 -44.20 27.61
N THR A 1062 -1.78 -45.38 27.02
CA THR A 1062 -2.71 -46.50 27.04
C THR A 1062 -2.93 -47.02 28.45
N ARG A 1063 -4.18 -47.35 28.74
CA ARG A 1063 -4.60 -48.10 29.92
C ARG A 1063 -5.45 -49.26 29.47
N VAL A 1064 -5.21 -50.43 30.06
CA VAL A 1064 -6.04 -51.61 29.86
C VAL A 1064 -7.14 -51.63 30.91
N LEU A 1065 -8.37 -51.93 30.49
CA LEU A 1065 -9.45 -52.12 31.45
C LEU A 1065 -9.20 -53.40 32.24
N ALA A 1066 -9.19 -53.29 33.58
CA ALA A 1066 -8.87 -54.43 34.43
C ALA A 1066 -9.86 -55.61 34.18
N PRO A 1067 -9.40 -56.87 34.16
CA PRO A 1067 -10.25 -58.02 33.84
C PRO A 1067 -11.45 -58.18 34.77
N ASP A 1068 -11.36 -57.68 36.00
CA ASP A 1068 -12.46 -57.66 36.96
C ASP A 1068 -13.59 -56.69 36.57
N ARG A 1069 -13.41 -55.83 35.56
CA ARG A 1069 -14.40 -54.88 35.06
C ARG A 1069 -15.00 -55.26 33.71
N VAL A 1070 -14.57 -56.36 33.11
CA VAL A 1070 -15.10 -56.86 31.84
C VAL A 1070 -15.53 -58.31 32.02
N ALA A 1071 -16.71 -58.66 31.50
CA ALA A 1071 -17.16 -60.04 31.42
C ALA A 1071 -17.64 -60.31 30.00
N SER A 1072 -17.15 -61.38 29.37
CA SER A 1072 -17.53 -61.80 28.03
C SER A 1072 -17.92 -63.28 28.04
N TRP A 1073 -19.02 -63.61 27.38
CA TRP A 1073 -19.51 -64.98 27.26
C TRP A 1073 -19.94 -65.28 25.82
N ASP A 1074 -19.43 -66.38 25.29
CA ASP A 1074 -19.90 -66.93 24.03
C ASP A 1074 -21.19 -67.72 24.28
N LEU A 1075 -22.23 -67.40 23.52
CA LEU A 1075 -23.56 -67.97 23.66
C LEU A 1075 -23.87 -68.87 22.47
N PRO A 1076 -24.43 -70.07 22.70
CA PRO A 1076 -24.92 -70.91 21.61
C PRO A 1076 -26.14 -70.26 20.94
N SER A 1077 -26.33 -70.53 19.65
CA SER A 1077 -27.47 -70.00 18.87
C SER A 1077 -28.83 -70.64 19.21
N ASP A 1078 -28.96 -71.29 20.37
CA ASP A 1078 -30.21 -71.90 20.85
C ASP A 1078 -31.04 -70.85 21.61
N PRO A 1079 -32.33 -70.64 21.29
CA PRO A 1079 -33.22 -69.77 22.08
C PRO A 1079 -33.21 -70.01 23.60
N ALA A 1080 -32.90 -71.23 24.06
CA ALA A 1080 -32.73 -71.52 25.49
C ALA A 1080 -31.57 -70.74 26.15
N ALA A 1081 -30.59 -70.30 25.37
CA ALA A 1081 -29.43 -69.54 25.84
C ALA A 1081 -29.80 -68.14 26.37
N VAL A 1082 -30.95 -67.57 25.98
CA VAL A 1082 -31.39 -66.24 26.43
C VAL A 1082 -31.61 -66.20 27.95
N ALA A 1083 -32.21 -67.24 28.52
CA ALA A 1083 -32.39 -67.34 29.97
C ALA A 1083 -31.04 -67.41 30.69
N HIS A 1084 -30.12 -68.23 30.16
CA HIS A 1084 -28.76 -68.35 30.69
C HIS A 1084 -27.98 -67.03 30.63
N ALA A 1085 -28.12 -66.26 29.54
CA ALA A 1085 -27.49 -64.95 29.37
C ALA A 1085 -27.96 -63.92 30.42
N ARG A 1086 -29.25 -63.93 30.77
CA ARG A 1086 -29.78 -63.09 31.87
C ARG A 1086 -29.19 -63.49 33.21
N ASP A 1087 -29.15 -64.79 33.52
CA ASP A 1087 -28.58 -65.29 34.78
C ASP A 1087 -27.08 -64.98 34.91
N LEU A 1088 -26.33 -64.99 33.79
CA LEU A 1088 -24.93 -64.58 33.76
C LEU A 1088 -24.79 -63.08 34.05
N ALA A 1089 -25.60 -62.24 33.40
CA ALA A 1089 -25.59 -60.79 33.61
C ALA A 1089 -25.96 -60.41 35.06
N ALA A 1090 -27.05 -60.98 35.59
CA ALA A 1090 -27.53 -60.71 36.95
C ALA A 1090 -26.51 -61.10 38.03
N ARG A 1091 -25.88 -62.27 37.90
CA ARG A 1091 -24.80 -62.70 38.79
C ARG A 1091 -23.63 -61.74 38.73
N LYS A 1092 -23.23 -61.33 37.52
CA LYS A 1092 -22.08 -60.42 37.36
C LYS A 1092 -22.33 -59.03 37.93
N LEU A 1093 -23.55 -58.50 37.79
CA LEU A 1093 -23.93 -57.22 38.39
C LEU A 1093 -23.92 -57.28 39.93
N THR A 1094 -24.35 -58.41 40.49
CA THR A 1094 -24.28 -58.67 41.93
C THR A 1094 -22.83 -58.74 42.40
N GLU A 1095 -21.96 -59.46 41.69
CA GLU A 1095 -20.51 -59.51 41.95
C GLU A 1095 -19.86 -58.12 41.88
N TRP A 1096 -20.31 -57.27 40.95
CA TRP A 1096 -19.80 -55.90 40.79
C TRP A 1096 -20.39 -54.87 41.75
N GLY A 1097 -21.31 -55.28 42.64
CA GLY A 1097 -21.92 -54.41 43.64
C GLY A 1097 -22.95 -53.42 43.08
N ILE A 1098 -23.54 -53.71 41.92
CA ILE A 1098 -24.53 -52.84 41.25
C ILE A 1098 -25.88 -53.55 41.01
N PRO A 1099 -26.51 -54.14 42.06
CA PRO A 1099 -27.74 -54.92 41.90
C PRO A 1099 -28.94 -54.10 41.41
N ASP A 1100 -28.94 -52.78 41.62
CA ASP A 1100 -30.03 -51.88 41.22
C ASP A 1100 -30.26 -51.86 39.70
N LEU A 1101 -29.24 -52.18 38.90
CA LEU A 1101 -29.34 -52.26 37.44
C LEU A 1101 -29.75 -53.65 36.94
N THR A 1102 -29.95 -54.64 37.81
CA THR A 1102 -30.19 -56.04 37.41
C THR A 1102 -31.43 -56.16 36.53
N PHE A 1103 -32.58 -55.67 36.99
CA PHE A 1103 -33.84 -55.79 36.25
C PHE A 1103 -33.78 -55.15 34.85
N THR A 1104 -33.22 -53.94 34.75
CA THR A 1104 -33.13 -53.21 33.48
C THR A 1104 -32.10 -53.85 32.54
N THR A 1105 -30.98 -54.33 33.06
CA THR A 1105 -29.95 -55.03 32.27
C THR A 1105 -30.45 -56.39 31.77
N GLU A 1106 -31.18 -57.16 32.59
CA GLU A 1106 -31.79 -58.43 32.18
C GLU A 1106 -32.75 -58.25 31.00
N LEU A 1107 -33.58 -57.20 31.03
CA LEU A 1107 -34.46 -56.83 29.92
C LEU A 1107 -33.66 -56.50 28.65
N ILE A 1108 -32.62 -55.67 28.78
CA ILE A 1108 -31.75 -55.32 27.64
C ILE A 1108 -31.08 -56.56 27.05
N VAL A 1109 -30.45 -57.38 27.89
CA VAL A 1109 -29.78 -58.64 27.49
C VAL A 1109 -30.78 -59.58 26.83
N SER A 1110 -31.99 -59.72 27.40
CA SER A 1110 -33.04 -60.55 26.84
C SER A 1110 -33.38 -60.14 25.40
N GLU A 1111 -33.61 -58.86 25.17
CA GLU A 1111 -34.00 -58.35 23.85
C GLU A 1111 -32.85 -58.38 22.84
N LEU A 1112 -31.64 -58.00 23.26
CA LEU A 1112 -30.48 -57.97 22.36
C LEU A 1112 -30.03 -59.39 21.96
N VAL A 1113 -29.91 -60.32 22.92
CA VAL A 1113 -29.52 -61.71 22.63
C VAL A 1113 -30.60 -62.43 21.83
N THR A 1114 -31.89 -62.22 22.13
CA THR A 1114 -32.99 -62.79 21.33
C THR A 1114 -32.93 -62.30 19.89
N ASN A 1115 -32.66 -61.01 19.66
CA ASN A 1115 -32.53 -60.47 18.31
C ASN A 1115 -31.31 -61.06 17.58
N ALA A 1116 -30.18 -61.20 18.25
CA ALA A 1116 -28.97 -61.81 17.67
C ALA A 1116 -29.24 -63.28 17.26
N ILE A 1117 -29.83 -64.09 18.14
CA ILE A 1117 -30.15 -65.50 17.86
C ILE A 1117 -31.18 -65.66 16.74
N ARG A 1118 -32.19 -64.78 16.68
CA ARG A 1118 -33.29 -64.91 15.71
C ARG A 1118 -32.92 -64.42 14.30
N HIS A 1119 -32.03 -63.44 14.21
CA HIS A 1119 -31.80 -62.69 12.96
C HIS A 1119 -30.37 -62.78 12.42
N ALA A 1120 -29.44 -63.42 13.12
CA ALA A 1120 -28.07 -63.65 12.67
C ALA A 1120 -27.71 -65.15 12.69
N ALA A 1121 -26.78 -65.54 11.81
CA ALA A 1121 -26.18 -66.87 11.80
C ALA A 1121 -24.68 -66.71 12.09
N GLY A 1122 -24.21 -67.26 13.22
CA GLY A 1122 -22.81 -67.13 13.66
C GLY A 1122 -22.67 -67.13 15.19
N PRO A 1123 -21.44 -67.02 15.71
CA PRO A 1123 -21.19 -66.93 17.15
C PRO A 1123 -21.83 -65.65 17.70
N VAL A 1124 -22.61 -65.79 18.78
CA VAL A 1124 -23.19 -64.66 19.52
C VAL A 1124 -22.36 -64.48 20.78
N CYS A 1125 -21.84 -63.28 21.03
CA CYS A 1125 -21.09 -62.99 22.26
C CYS A 1125 -21.76 -61.85 23.02
N LEU A 1126 -22.02 -62.08 24.31
CA LEU A 1126 -22.49 -61.08 25.26
C LEU A 1126 -21.30 -60.56 26.07
N ARG A 1127 -21.13 -59.25 26.11
CA ARG A 1127 -20.10 -58.58 26.89
C ARG A 1127 -20.69 -57.49 27.77
N LEU A 1128 -20.29 -57.48 29.05
CA LEU A 1128 -20.57 -56.42 30.00
C LEU A 1128 -19.27 -55.71 30.37
N ILE A 1129 -19.31 -54.38 30.45
CA ILE A 1129 -18.15 -53.54 30.79
C ILE A 1129 -18.58 -52.54 31.87
N ARG A 1130 -17.85 -52.53 32.99
CA ARG A 1130 -18.03 -51.57 34.09
C ARG A 1130 -17.02 -50.43 33.97
N ASP A 1131 -17.50 -49.26 33.56
CA ASP A 1131 -16.72 -48.02 33.50
C ASP A 1131 -17.44 -46.88 34.25
N ARG A 1132 -17.52 -45.65 33.69
CA ARG A 1132 -18.35 -44.55 34.22
C ARG A 1132 -19.85 -44.86 34.17
N GLY A 1133 -20.21 -45.87 33.39
CA GLY A 1133 -21.52 -46.49 33.32
C GLY A 1133 -21.37 -47.98 33.06
N LEU A 1134 -22.50 -48.70 33.05
CA LEU A 1134 -22.55 -50.09 32.65
C LEU A 1134 -22.81 -50.16 31.14
N ILE A 1135 -21.87 -50.73 30.39
CA ILE A 1135 -22.02 -50.95 28.95
C ILE A 1135 -22.33 -52.43 28.72
N CYS A 1136 -23.38 -52.70 27.97
CA CYS A 1136 -23.73 -54.04 27.49
C CYS A 1136 -23.58 -54.08 25.98
N GLU A 1137 -22.76 -55.01 25.47
CA GLU A 1137 -22.51 -55.24 24.06
C GLU A 1137 -22.96 -56.66 23.69
N VAL A 1138 -23.73 -56.80 22.61
CA VAL A 1138 -24.05 -58.09 22.00
C VAL A 1138 -23.54 -58.07 20.56
N SER A 1139 -22.64 -58.99 20.25
CA SER A 1139 -22.05 -59.13 18.92
C SER A 1139 -22.61 -60.34 18.18
N ASP A 1140 -22.77 -60.20 16.88
CA ASP A 1140 -23.22 -61.25 15.97
C ASP A 1140 -22.59 -61.07 14.57
N ALA A 1141 -22.68 -62.10 13.71
CA ALA A 1141 -22.05 -62.11 12.38
C ALA A 1141 -22.89 -61.45 11.27
N SER A 1142 -23.99 -60.77 11.61
CA SER A 1142 -24.85 -60.08 10.63
C SER A 1142 -24.31 -58.69 10.31
N SER A 1143 -24.34 -58.34 9.02
CA SER A 1143 -24.00 -57.00 8.52
C SER A 1143 -25.21 -56.06 8.38
N THR A 1144 -26.42 -56.47 8.81
CA THR A 1144 -27.63 -55.64 8.67
C THR A 1144 -27.98 -54.84 9.93
N ALA A 1145 -28.20 -53.53 9.76
CA ALA A 1145 -28.65 -52.64 10.82
C ALA A 1145 -30.04 -53.07 11.38
N PRO A 1146 -30.20 -53.21 12.71
CA PRO A 1146 -31.52 -53.36 13.31
C PRO A 1146 -32.33 -52.07 13.12
N ARG A 1147 -33.58 -52.16 12.64
CA ARG A 1147 -34.48 -51.00 12.54
C ARG A 1147 -35.44 -50.97 13.72
N LEU A 1148 -35.48 -49.85 14.44
CA LEU A 1148 -36.48 -49.61 15.47
C LEU A 1148 -37.87 -49.51 14.82
N ARG A 1149 -38.81 -50.37 15.24
CA ARG A 1149 -40.18 -50.42 14.71
C ARG A 1149 -41.15 -49.85 15.74
N HIS A 1150 -42.11 -49.05 15.28
CA HIS A 1150 -43.24 -48.62 16.09
C HIS A 1150 -44.35 -49.67 15.96
N ALA A 1151 -44.27 -50.71 16.78
CA ALA A 1151 -45.25 -51.80 16.80
C ALA A 1151 -46.63 -51.27 17.23
N ARG A 1152 -47.69 -51.65 16.51
CA ARG A 1152 -49.08 -51.33 16.87
C ARG A 1152 -49.49 -52.14 18.12
N THR A 1153 -50.56 -51.73 18.78
CA THR A 1153 -51.08 -52.42 19.97
C THR A 1153 -51.39 -53.90 19.72
N THR A 1154 -51.72 -54.28 18.47
CA THR A 1154 -52.03 -55.64 18.02
C THR A 1154 -50.83 -56.48 17.54
N ASP A 1155 -49.63 -55.90 17.44
CA ASP A 1155 -48.47 -56.63 16.91
C ASP A 1155 -47.82 -57.50 18.01
N GLU A 1156 -47.62 -58.79 17.75
CA GLU A 1156 -46.99 -59.76 18.67
C GLU A 1156 -45.44 -59.66 18.72
N GLY A 1157 -44.83 -58.73 17.98
CA GLY A 1157 -43.38 -58.54 17.94
C GLY A 1157 -42.95 -57.14 17.52
N GLY A 1158 -41.64 -56.87 17.55
CA GLY A 1158 -41.07 -55.60 17.08
C GLY A 1158 -40.94 -54.49 18.13
N ARG A 1159 -41.15 -54.80 19.42
CA ARG A 1159 -41.01 -53.84 20.55
C ARG A 1159 -39.62 -53.87 21.21
N GLY A 1160 -38.80 -54.89 20.95
CA GLY A 1160 -37.55 -55.13 21.68
C GLY A 1160 -36.57 -53.96 21.70
N LEU A 1161 -36.23 -53.42 20.52
CA LEU A 1161 -35.34 -52.25 20.45
C LEU A 1161 -35.95 -50.98 21.04
N LEU A 1162 -37.27 -50.85 21.06
CA LEU A 1162 -37.96 -49.73 21.70
C LEU A 1162 -37.88 -49.84 23.23
N ILE A 1163 -37.96 -51.05 23.78
CA ILE A 1163 -37.71 -51.30 25.21
C ILE A 1163 -36.26 -50.96 25.55
N VAL A 1164 -35.29 -51.46 24.77
CA VAL A 1164 -33.86 -51.13 24.95
C VAL A 1164 -33.62 -49.62 24.92
N ALA A 1165 -34.21 -48.90 23.97
CA ALA A 1165 -34.08 -47.45 23.84
C ALA A 1165 -34.66 -46.66 25.03
N GLN A 1166 -35.65 -47.20 25.74
CA GLN A 1166 -36.25 -46.57 26.93
C GLN A 1166 -35.47 -46.89 28.22
N MET A 1167 -34.71 -48.00 28.24
CA MET A 1167 -33.97 -48.46 29.41
C MET A 1167 -32.50 -48.03 29.42
N ALA A 1168 -31.92 -47.73 28.25
CA ALA A 1168 -30.55 -47.28 28.10
C ALA A 1168 -30.45 -45.75 27.95
N ARG A 1169 -29.39 -45.14 28.48
CA ARG A 1169 -29.07 -43.72 28.27
C ARG A 1169 -28.65 -43.45 26.83
N ARG A 1170 -27.81 -44.33 26.29
CA ARG A 1170 -27.35 -44.33 24.90
C ARG A 1170 -27.37 -45.76 24.40
N TRP A 1171 -27.67 -45.94 23.13
CA TRP A 1171 -27.54 -47.23 22.46
C TRP A 1171 -27.21 -47.00 20.99
N GLY A 1172 -26.60 -47.98 20.35
CA GLY A 1172 -26.15 -47.86 18.98
C GLY A 1172 -25.79 -49.20 18.35
N THR A 1173 -25.36 -49.15 17.10
CA THR A 1173 -24.82 -50.30 16.38
C THR A 1173 -23.47 -49.91 15.82
N ARG A 1174 -22.47 -50.75 16.06
CA ARG A 1174 -21.11 -50.64 15.55
C ARG A 1174 -20.86 -51.79 14.59
N TYR A 1175 -20.27 -51.52 13.44
CA TYR A 1175 -19.88 -52.57 12.50
C TYR A 1175 -18.45 -53.02 12.77
N THR A 1176 -18.20 -54.30 12.54
CA THR A 1176 -16.86 -54.90 12.56
C THR A 1176 -16.61 -55.58 11.22
N LYS A 1177 -15.36 -55.94 10.92
CA LYS A 1177 -15.01 -56.65 9.68
C LYS A 1177 -15.80 -57.96 9.48
N THR A 1178 -16.27 -58.58 10.56
CA THR A 1178 -16.91 -59.90 10.56
C THR A 1178 -18.38 -59.88 10.97
N GLY A 1179 -18.98 -58.70 11.23
CA GLY A 1179 -20.35 -58.62 11.73
C GLY A 1179 -20.70 -57.25 12.32
N LYS A 1180 -21.48 -57.26 13.40
CA LYS A 1180 -21.90 -56.05 14.12
C LYS A 1180 -21.95 -56.26 15.62
N ILE A 1181 -21.95 -55.14 16.35
CA ILE A 1181 -22.07 -55.07 17.80
C ILE A 1181 -23.19 -54.09 18.10
N ILE A 1182 -24.25 -54.55 18.77
CA ILE A 1182 -25.28 -53.67 19.34
C ILE A 1182 -24.88 -53.40 20.78
N TRP A 1183 -24.81 -52.12 21.15
CA TRP A 1183 -24.36 -51.70 22.47
C TRP A 1183 -25.35 -50.78 23.15
N THR A 1184 -25.37 -50.81 24.47
CA THR A 1184 -26.19 -49.95 25.33
C THR A 1184 -25.37 -49.44 26.51
N GLU A 1185 -25.64 -48.24 26.97
CA GLU A 1185 -25.01 -47.63 28.14
C GLU A 1185 -26.08 -47.28 29.19
N GLN A 1186 -25.88 -47.75 30.42
CA GLN A 1186 -26.71 -47.44 31.59
C GLN A 1186 -25.89 -46.65 32.61
N VAL A 1187 -26.54 -45.74 33.34
CA VAL A 1187 -25.88 -44.93 34.38
C VAL A 1187 -25.74 -45.74 35.66
N ILE A 1188 -24.54 -45.75 36.25
CA ILE A 1188 -24.32 -46.29 37.59
C ILE A 1188 -24.54 -45.13 38.58
N ALA A 1189 -25.38 -45.33 39.60
CA ALA A 1189 -25.63 -44.30 40.62
C ALA A 1189 -24.33 -43.95 41.37
N ALA A 1190 -24.12 -42.67 41.67
CA ALA A 1190 -22.85 -42.15 42.20
C ALA A 1190 -22.41 -42.80 43.53
N ASP A 1191 -23.37 -43.30 44.32
CA ASP A 1191 -23.11 -43.96 45.61
C ASP A 1191 -22.57 -45.41 45.48
N ALA A 1192 -22.50 -45.96 44.26
CA ALA A 1192 -22.01 -47.32 43.97
C ALA A 1192 -20.59 -47.35 43.34
N ILE A 1193 -19.91 -46.20 43.23
CA ILE A 1193 -18.55 -46.07 42.64
C ILE A 1193 -17.45 -46.14 43.74
N GLY A 1194 -17.79 -46.63 44.93
CA GLY A 1194 -16.88 -46.76 46.08
C GLY A 1194 -15.73 -47.73 45.86
#